data_AF-A0A926BWA6-F1
#
_entry.id   AF-A0A926BWA6-F1
#
_cell.length_a   1.000
_cell.length_b   1.000
_cell.length_c   1.000
_cell.angle_alpha   90.00
_cell.angle_beta   90.00
_cell.angle_gamma   90.00
#
_symmetry.space_group_name_H-M   'P 1'
#
loop_
_entity.id
_entity.type
_entity.pdbx_description
1 polymer ?
#
loop_
_entity_poly.entity_id
_entity_poly.type
_entity_poly.pdbx_seq_one_letter_code
_entity_poly.pdbx_strand_id
1 'polypeptide(L)'
;MTMLQKYRYRRPIDGVIVTIPCTDLIGPTKLTNEEIAKKGAALHQRLKDIEERLGMCVPIYPIVTKCDIVPGFSSFCAWLPQARRDDIFGWSNPYTIETAYTGEWIDEAFRELWTTLSPVQMDMLAELPHGADGDGLFQFPTELHTLRAGVREYVDALMRPGAHTHVALMLRGLFFTGDGNVTSMQTGPVSAAQEIISGEEMFAIEPIAAAGEMITFSTDLAVPDAPAAPAARGVKPIFVRELFERKVLTEYAVGYPFTSNLLSKNRLILTIQIACALIILGAAIGMPLETGRLADNSRAVLRDLRTVDDNLAQVREGADADTDAQYDEYAQNLLDGIARIENTSLRSWAYPSSWMSPLHGEIRQAMVVAFDSVILKAMNAQLHTKADSLPVEWFRAEPIDSASAPLAIEATPEFLQVRNYADDLKRLERLAIMYNRLRADEQIENVDTLVRGLFGRPLPEGFIKKARYSSRILSDVSPEQFDFELHRKQATQTARHLLNRLNERLFTYNPLLLAVRRIIDNVETLAGQQGRGGFRSVEMMFDIQVTIDAAKAAMQQRTLDWMGQDAFAATGELARLLRDIENSRFIENGVAKTFIEDARGRFDQLRFDLQGERSDVLGSIVQISRAKKNALRFTPPVDSLHAAIVQLGRQKFMQTRTEETVRTLGSAGKAVFWSAGALDEAKKLPDLFRTYSGEAMTKFPRGLQMAAQNVALAGLETSMAAFVNRAQRVEGNGGTLEDVRRQTQ
;
A
#
# COMPACT_ATOMS: atom_id res chain seq x y z
N MET A 1 -8.67 53.93 23.49
CA MET A 1 -9.45 52.76 23.04
C MET A 1 -8.74 51.44 23.21
N THR A 2 -7.44 51.34 22.93
CA THR A 2 -6.63 50.11 23.03
C THR A 2 -6.68 49.45 24.42
N MET A 3 -6.70 50.24 25.50
CA MET A 3 -6.87 49.74 26.88
C MET A 3 -8.25 49.10 27.12
N LEU A 4 -9.34 49.71 26.62
CA LEU A 4 -10.71 49.19 26.80
C LEU A 4 -10.92 47.87 26.06
N GLN A 5 -10.39 47.75 24.84
CA GLN A 5 -10.43 46.51 24.07
C GLN A 5 -9.61 45.38 24.72
N LYS A 6 -8.52 45.73 25.44
CA LYS A 6 -7.67 44.76 26.14
C LYS A 6 -8.32 44.23 27.42
N TYR A 7 -8.92 45.09 28.24
CA TYR A 7 -9.45 44.70 29.56
C TYR A 7 -10.95 44.38 29.57
N ARG A 8 -11.73 44.88 28.61
CA ARG A 8 -13.18 44.60 28.46
C ARG A 8 -13.51 44.12 27.05
N TYR A 9 -12.83 43.06 26.59
CA TYR A 9 -12.92 42.53 25.22
C TYR A 9 -14.34 42.25 24.72
N ARG A 10 -15.23 41.73 25.58
CA ARG A 10 -16.62 41.42 25.18
C ARG A 10 -17.52 42.66 25.09
N ARG A 11 -17.18 43.72 25.82
CA ARG A 11 -17.96 44.95 25.88
C ARG A 11 -17.12 46.14 26.37
N PRO A 12 -16.45 46.84 25.44
CA PRO A 12 -15.56 47.94 25.79
C PRO A 12 -16.25 49.14 26.45
N ILE A 13 -17.48 49.48 26.04
CA ILE A 13 -18.32 50.55 26.61
C ILE A 13 -19.78 50.12 26.73
N ASP A 14 -20.53 50.72 27.66
CA ASP A 14 -21.93 50.39 27.91
C ASP A 14 -22.91 51.38 27.26
N GLY A 15 -22.49 52.64 27.06
CA GLY A 15 -23.25 53.71 26.40
C GLY A 15 -22.43 55.00 26.30
N VAL A 16 -22.95 55.99 25.56
CA VAL A 16 -22.31 57.31 25.38
C VAL A 16 -23.27 58.42 25.82
N ILE A 17 -22.78 59.30 26.68
CA ILE A 17 -23.52 60.50 27.11
C ILE A 17 -23.05 61.68 26.24
N VAL A 18 -24.01 62.40 25.65
CA VAL A 18 -23.74 63.58 24.83
C VAL A 18 -24.30 64.80 25.53
N THR A 19 -23.44 65.72 25.94
CA THR A 19 -23.87 66.94 26.64
C THR A 19 -24.06 68.09 25.65
N ILE A 20 -25.23 68.72 25.70
CA ILE A 20 -25.60 69.89 24.87
C ILE A 20 -25.75 71.09 25.81
N PRO A 21 -24.85 72.09 25.78
CA PRO A 21 -25.00 73.27 26.62
C PRO A 21 -26.26 74.07 26.22
N CYS A 22 -27.13 74.40 27.18
CA CYS A 22 -28.33 75.20 26.92
C CYS A 22 -27.97 76.62 26.44
N THR A 23 -26.80 77.12 26.81
CA THR A 23 -26.20 78.38 26.31
C THR A 23 -26.03 78.43 24.79
N ASP A 24 -25.94 77.27 24.13
CA ASP A 24 -25.87 77.17 22.68
C ASP A 24 -27.26 77.36 22.03
N LEU A 25 -28.34 77.17 22.79
CA LEU A 25 -29.72 77.07 22.29
C LEU A 25 -30.58 78.30 22.62
N ILE A 26 -30.27 79.00 23.71
CA ILE A 26 -31.02 80.16 24.22
C ILE A 26 -30.10 81.21 24.84
N GLY A 27 -30.56 82.45 24.90
CA GLY A 27 -29.84 83.56 25.52
C GLY A 27 -28.90 84.31 24.57
N PRO A 28 -28.03 85.19 25.09
CA PRO A 28 -27.21 86.09 24.29
C PRO A 28 -26.11 85.39 23.48
N THR A 29 -25.70 84.19 23.91
CA THR A 29 -24.68 83.35 23.25
C THR A 29 -25.27 82.28 22.35
N LYS A 30 -26.58 82.36 22.05
CA LYS A 30 -27.28 81.38 21.21
C LYS A 30 -26.59 81.27 19.85
N LEU A 31 -26.30 80.03 19.46
CA LEU A 31 -25.69 79.73 18.17
C LEU A 31 -26.71 79.81 17.03
N THR A 32 -26.20 80.10 15.83
CA THR A 32 -26.99 79.97 14.61
C THR A 32 -27.32 78.50 14.32
N ASN A 33 -28.38 78.23 13.55
CA ASN A 33 -28.75 76.86 13.20
C ASN A 33 -27.60 76.12 12.47
N GLU A 34 -26.82 76.82 11.64
CA GLU A 34 -25.66 76.23 10.96
C GLU A 34 -24.56 75.79 11.93
N GLU A 35 -24.28 76.58 12.96
CA GLU A 35 -23.29 76.26 13.99
C GLU A 35 -23.75 75.09 14.88
N ILE A 36 -25.06 75.05 15.20
CA ILE A 36 -25.70 73.94 15.90
C ILE A 36 -25.57 72.65 15.08
N ALA A 37 -25.92 72.68 13.80
CA ALA A 37 -25.80 71.56 12.90
C ALA A 37 -24.34 71.09 12.75
N LYS A 38 -23.38 72.03 12.68
CA LYS A 38 -21.95 71.73 12.61
C LYS A 38 -21.44 71.03 13.88
N LYS A 39 -21.87 71.48 15.07
CA LYS A 39 -21.55 70.81 16.34
C LYS A 39 -22.13 69.40 16.41
N GLY A 40 -23.40 69.22 16.03
CA GLY A 40 -24.06 67.91 15.97
C GLY A 40 -23.34 66.97 14.99
N ALA A 41 -22.99 67.44 13.79
CA ALA A 41 -22.27 66.65 12.79
C ALA A 41 -20.85 66.26 13.24
N ALA A 42 -20.14 67.14 13.95
CA ALA A 42 -18.82 66.84 14.50
C ALA A 42 -18.88 65.72 15.56
N LEU A 43 -19.92 65.72 16.40
CA LEU A 43 -20.15 64.64 17.36
C LEU A 43 -20.60 63.35 16.69
N HIS A 44 -21.43 63.43 15.65
CA HIS A 44 -21.80 62.28 14.84
C HIS A 44 -20.57 61.55 14.29
N GLN A 45 -19.59 62.28 13.73
CA GLN A 45 -18.33 61.67 13.24
C GLN A 45 -17.56 60.96 14.37
N ARG A 46 -17.49 61.56 15.56
CA ARG A 46 -16.83 60.93 16.72
C ARG A 46 -17.55 59.67 17.19
N LEU A 47 -18.88 59.67 17.19
CA LEU A 47 -19.68 58.49 17.52
C LEU A 47 -19.46 57.38 16.50
N LYS A 48 -19.42 57.72 15.21
CA LYS A 48 -19.12 56.78 14.14
C LYS A 48 -17.73 56.16 14.31
N ASP A 49 -16.70 56.97 14.61
CA ASP A 49 -15.35 56.48 14.90
C ASP A 49 -15.34 55.52 16.10
N ILE A 50 -16.17 55.80 17.12
CA ILE A 50 -16.30 54.91 18.30
C ILE A 50 -16.92 53.57 17.90
N GLU A 51 -18.00 53.58 17.13
CA GLU A 51 -18.68 52.36 16.67
C GLU A 51 -17.80 51.54 15.73
N GLU A 52 -17.12 52.17 14.75
CA GLU A 52 -16.21 51.50 13.81
C GLU A 52 -15.02 50.85 14.52
N ARG A 53 -14.43 51.56 15.50
CA ARG A 53 -13.28 51.03 16.24
C ARG A 53 -13.65 49.94 17.23
N LEU A 54 -14.80 50.05 17.90
CA LEU A 54 -15.23 49.09 18.91
C LEU A 54 -16.04 47.92 18.33
N GLY A 55 -16.55 48.04 17.10
CA GLY A 55 -17.32 47.00 16.42
C GLY A 55 -18.65 46.69 17.12
N MET A 56 -19.26 47.70 17.73
CA MET A 56 -20.48 47.56 18.54
C MET A 56 -21.43 48.74 18.33
N CYS A 57 -22.73 48.48 18.41
CA CYS A 57 -23.77 49.50 18.45
C CYS A 57 -23.94 50.00 19.89
N VAL A 58 -23.99 51.32 20.10
CA VAL A 58 -24.03 51.91 21.45
C VAL A 58 -25.22 52.83 21.69
N PRO A 59 -25.86 52.75 22.89
CA PRO A 59 -26.91 53.67 23.27
C PRO A 59 -26.38 55.08 23.53
N ILE A 60 -27.10 56.09 23.06
CA ILE A 60 -26.76 57.52 23.17
C ILE A 60 -27.78 58.23 24.07
N TYR A 61 -27.26 58.99 25.03
CA TYR A 61 -28.03 59.79 25.98
C TYR A 61 -27.71 61.28 25.81
N PRO A 62 -28.45 62.02 24.97
CA PRO A 62 -28.38 63.47 24.93
C PRO A 62 -28.89 64.10 26.23
N ILE A 63 -28.06 64.91 26.85
CA ILE A 63 -28.39 65.68 28.06
C ILE A 63 -28.16 67.16 27.76
N VAL A 64 -29.23 67.94 27.80
CA VAL A 64 -29.15 69.41 27.78
C VAL A 64 -28.69 69.86 29.17
N THR A 65 -27.52 70.47 29.23
CA THR A 65 -26.86 70.92 30.47
C THR A 65 -26.97 72.43 30.61
N LYS A 66 -26.70 72.98 31.81
CA LYS A 66 -26.79 74.42 32.08
C LYS A 66 -28.19 75.01 31.88
N CYS A 67 -29.23 74.22 32.17
CA CYS A 67 -30.62 74.69 32.03
C CYS A 67 -31.00 75.84 32.97
N ASP A 68 -30.15 76.18 33.95
CA ASP A 68 -30.26 77.35 34.81
C ASP A 68 -30.28 78.69 34.05
N ILE A 69 -29.81 78.73 32.80
CA ILE A 69 -29.93 79.90 31.93
C ILE A 69 -31.34 80.10 31.36
N VAL A 70 -32.19 79.07 31.37
CA VAL A 70 -33.56 79.16 30.88
C VAL A 70 -34.37 80.02 31.85
N PRO A 71 -35.00 81.13 31.40
CA PRO A 71 -35.74 81.98 32.30
C PRO A 71 -36.83 81.18 33.04
N GLY A 72 -36.89 81.36 34.36
CA GLY A 72 -37.79 80.63 35.25
C GLY A 72 -37.28 79.28 35.79
N PHE A 73 -36.19 78.69 35.25
CA PHE A 73 -35.69 77.38 35.71
C PHE A 73 -35.33 77.35 37.19
N SER A 74 -34.51 78.30 37.66
CA SER A 74 -34.07 78.35 39.05
C SER A 74 -35.25 78.57 40.01
N SER A 75 -36.22 79.42 39.63
CA SER A 75 -37.44 79.64 40.39
C SER A 75 -38.28 78.37 40.46
N PHE A 76 -38.50 77.69 39.32
CA PHE A 76 -39.24 76.43 39.27
C PHE A 76 -38.60 75.35 40.16
N CYS A 77 -37.28 75.22 40.11
CA CYS A 77 -36.54 74.22 40.89
C CYS A 77 -36.47 74.56 42.38
N ALA A 78 -36.54 75.84 42.75
CA ALA A 78 -36.63 76.28 44.15
C ALA A 78 -37.92 75.76 44.82
N TRP A 79 -39.03 75.75 44.09
CA TRP A 79 -40.34 75.30 44.56
C TRP A 79 -40.55 73.78 44.47
N LEU A 80 -39.71 73.08 43.72
CA LEU A 80 -39.80 71.63 43.60
C LEU A 80 -39.41 70.94 44.93
N PRO A 81 -40.24 70.01 45.46
CA PRO A 81 -39.90 69.22 46.65
C PRO A 81 -38.56 68.51 46.49
N GLN A 82 -37.80 68.37 47.58
CA GLN A 82 -36.45 67.81 47.53
C GLN A 82 -36.38 66.43 46.87
N ALA A 83 -37.39 65.58 47.10
CA ALA A 83 -37.49 64.26 46.46
C ALA A 83 -37.52 64.35 44.92
N ARG A 84 -38.30 65.32 44.38
CA ARG A 84 -38.45 65.49 42.93
C ARG A 84 -37.26 66.17 42.25
N ARG A 85 -36.36 66.83 43.00
CA ARG A 85 -35.12 67.41 42.44
C ARG A 85 -34.12 66.35 42.00
N ASP A 86 -34.28 65.13 42.50
CA ASP A 86 -33.44 64.00 42.13
C ASP A 86 -34.03 63.17 40.97
N ASP A 87 -35.31 63.36 40.64
CA ASP A 87 -36.06 62.65 39.59
C ASP A 87 -35.47 62.89 38.19
N ILE A 88 -35.84 62.04 37.23
CA ILE A 88 -35.47 62.22 35.83
C ILE A 88 -36.30 63.36 35.22
N PHE A 89 -35.64 64.43 34.78
CA PHE A 89 -36.27 65.48 33.98
C PHE A 89 -35.94 65.30 32.51
N GLY A 90 -36.92 64.84 31.73
CA GLY A 90 -36.70 64.53 30.32
C GLY A 90 -37.76 63.60 29.72
N TRP A 91 -37.45 63.15 28.51
CA TRP A 91 -38.21 62.19 27.74
C TRP A 91 -37.38 60.91 27.58
N SER A 92 -37.99 59.74 27.77
CA SER A 92 -37.36 58.45 27.48
C SER A 92 -37.95 57.86 26.20
N ASN A 93 -37.10 57.41 25.28
CA ASN A 93 -37.56 56.86 24.01
C ASN A 93 -38.37 55.57 24.21
N PRO A 94 -39.67 55.52 23.82
CA PRO A 94 -40.53 54.35 23.97
C PRO A 94 -40.39 53.34 22.81
N TYR A 95 -39.73 53.73 21.71
CA TYR A 95 -39.57 52.89 20.53
C TYR A 95 -38.54 51.78 20.73
N THR A 96 -38.64 50.72 19.92
CA THR A 96 -37.67 49.62 19.96
C THR A 96 -36.29 50.12 19.51
N ILE A 97 -35.25 49.52 20.09
CA ILE A 97 -33.83 49.83 19.85
C ILE A 97 -33.46 49.86 18.36
N GLU A 98 -34.10 49.04 17.53
CA GLU A 98 -33.83 48.89 16.10
C GLU A 98 -34.54 49.95 15.23
N THR A 99 -35.44 50.75 15.82
CA THR A 99 -36.17 51.77 15.07
C THR A 99 -35.25 52.94 14.77
N ALA A 100 -35.16 53.32 13.49
CA ALA A 100 -34.37 54.47 13.07
C ALA A 100 -34.96 55.77 13.63
N TYR A 101 -34.07 56.66 14.10
CA TYR A 101 -34.44 57.98 14.58
C TYR A 101 -35.16 58.80 13.50
N THR A 102 -36.21 59.51 13.89
CA THR A 102 -36.86 60.55 13.09
C THR A 102 -36.93 61.85 13.90
N GLY A 103 -36.84 63.00 13.23
CA GLY A 103 -36.93 64.30 13.90
C GLY A 103 -38.28 64.54 14.61
N GLU A 104 -39.30 63.75 14.30
CA GLU A 104 -40.61 63.77 14.99
C GLU A 104 -40.49 63.32 16.46
N TRP A 105 -39.51 62.49 16.82
CA TRP A 105 -39.30 62.05 18.21
C TRP A 105 -38.95 63.21 19.14
N ILE A 106 -38.25 64.23 18.63
CA ILE A 106 -37.98 65.44 19.41
C ILE A 106 -39.26 66.26 19.59
N ASP A 107 -40.12 66.34 18.57
CA ASP A 107 -41.41 67.01 18.70
C ASP A 107 -42.33 66.31 19.70
N GLU A 108 -42.31 64.97 19.71
CA GLU A 108 -43.01 64.14 20.69
C GLU A 108 -42.45 64.37 22.11
N ALA A 109 -41.13 64.34 22.27
CA ALA A 109 -40.46 64.58 23.54
C ALA A 109 -40.87 65.92 24.17
N PHE A 110 -40.86 67.01 23.40
CA PHE A 110 -41.27 68.33 23.89
C PHE A 110 -42.77 68.41 24.18
N ARG A 111 -43.61 67.69 23.43
CA ARG A 111 -45.05 67.61 23.70
C ARG A 111 -45.32 66.88 25.01
N GLU A 112 -44.64 65.76 25.26
CA GLU A 112 -44.81 64.97 26.49
C GLU A 112 -44.25 65.70 27.72
N LEU A 113 -43.13 66.40 27.57
CA LEU A 113 -42.59 67.31 28.58
C LEU A 113 -43.59 68.41 28.92
N TRP A 114 -44.22 69.02 27.93
CA TRP A 114 -45.25 70.04 28.16
C TRP A 114 -46.45 69.47 28.92
N THR A 115 -46.96 68.30 28.52
CA THR A 115 -48.09 67.65 29.21
C THR A 115 -47.76 67.21 30.62
N THR A 116 -46.48 66.94 30.92
CA THR A 116 -46.02 66.54 32.27
C THR A 116 -45.73 67.75 33.16
N LEU A 117 -45.14 68.81 32.59
CA LEU A 117 -44.81 70.03 33.33
C LEU A 117 -46.03 70.88 33.65
N SER A 118 -47.03 70.93 32.76
CA SER A 118 -48.20 71.81 32.96
C SER A 118 -48.98 71.49 34.24
N PRO A 119 -49.31 70.22 34.57
CA PRO A 119 -49.97 69.90 35.84
C PRO A 119 -49.10 70.23 37.06
N VAL A 120 -47.80 69.89 37.00
CA VAL A 120 -46.85 70.18 38.10
C VAL A 120 -46.73 71.68 38.35
N GLN A 121 -46.72 72.48 37.29
CA GLN A 121 -46.76 73.93 37.35
C GLN A 121 -48.04 74.43 38.02
N MET A 122 -49.21 73.90 37.65
CA MET A 122 -50.50 74.30 38.23
C MET A 122 -50.58 73.94 39.73
N ASP A 123 -50.09 72.76 40.11
CA ASP A 123 -50.01 72.33 41.51
C ASP A 123 -49.11 73.28 42.33
N MET A 124 -47.92 73.62 41.81
CA MET A 124 -47.01 74.56 42.46
C MET A 124 -47.60 75.97 42.58
N LEU A 125 -48.33 76.44 41.56
CA LEU A 125 -49.01 77.73 41.59
C LEU A 125 -50.17 77.75 42.60
N ALA A 126 -50.88 76.63 42.78
CA ALA A 126 -51.94 76.51 43.77
C ALA A 126 -51.40 76.53 45.22
N GLU A 127 -50.19 76.01 45.44
CA GLU A 127 -49.51 76.01 46.74
C GLU A 127 -48.75 77.31 47.04
N LEU A 128 -48.71 78.26 46.10
CA LEU A 128 -47.92 79.47 46.21
C LEU A 128 -48.49 80.42 47.29
N PRO A 129 -47.69 80.85 48.29
CA PRO A 129 -48.15 81.81 49.29
C PRO A 129 -48.55 83.16 48.67
N HIS A 130 -49.55 83.82 49.25
CA HIS A 130 -49.99 85.13 48.78
C HIS A 130 -48.84 86.16 48.84
N GLY A 131 -48.47 86.72 47.69
CA GLY A 131 -47.39 87.71 47.55
C GLY A 131 -46.00 87.14 47.23
N ALA A 132 -45.86 85.83 47.04
CA ALA A 132 -44.62 85.24 46.51
C ALA A 132 -44.49 85.46 44.99
N ASP A 133 -43.26 85.67 44.51
CA ASP A 133 -42.96 85.83 43.08
C ASP A 133 -43.09 84.48 42.35
N GLY A 134 -44.17 84.35 41.58
CA GLY A 134 -44.50 83.18 40.78
C GLY A 134 -44.19 83.35 39.29
N ASP A 135 -43.62 84.48 38.85
CA ASP A 135 -43.44 84.78 37.42
C ASP A 135 -42.53 83.74 36.76
N GLY A 136 -41.47 83.34 37.46
CA GLY A 136 -40.57 82.28 37.01
C GLY A 136 -41.23 80.89 36.91
N LEU A 137 -42.21 80.60 37.78
CA LEU A 137 -43.00 79.35 37.69
C LEU A 137 -43.86 79.35 36.43
N PHE A 138 -44.47 80.50 36.08
CA PHE A 138 -45.28 80.65 34.87
C PHE A 138 -44.42 80.59 33.59
N GLN A 139 -43.26 81.26 33.62
CA GLN A 139 -42.39 81.42 32.46
C GLN A 139 -41.69 80.12 32.04
N PHE A 140 -41.26 79.28 33.00
CA PHE A 140 -40.35 78.19 32.71
C PHE A 140 -40.81 77.19 31.63
N PRO A 141 -42.03 76.61 31.67
CA PRO A 141 -42.46 75.64 30.64
C PRO A 141 -42.49 76.26 29.24
N THR A 142 -42.90 77.52 29.13
CA THR A 142 -42.96 78.28 27.88
C THR A 142 -41.56 78.48 27.30
N GLU A 143 -40.61 78.92 28.13
CA GLU A 143 -39.22 79.12 27.71
C GLU A 143 -38.52 77.82 27.37
N LEU A 144 -38.77 76.74 28.13
CA LEU A 144 -38.25 75.42 27.82
C LEU A 144 -38.71 74.96 26.42
N HIS A 145 -39.98 75.18 26.08
CA HIS A 145 -40.52 74.81 24.78
C HIS A 145 -39.85 75.57 23.61
N THR A 146 -39.29 76.76 23.85
CA THR A 146 -38.53 77.50 22.82
C THR A 146 -37.24 76.78 22.40
N LEU A 147 -36.69 75.92 23.27
CA LEU A 147 -35.50 75.12 22.97
C LEU A 147 -35.74 74.06 21.89
N ARG A 148 -37.01 73.69 21.63
CA ARG A 148 -37.39 72.60 20.72
C ARG A 148 -36.68 72.66 19.39
N ALA A 149 -36.69 73.83 18.73
CA ALA A 149 -36.11 73.98 17.40
C ALA A 149 -34.58 73.77 17.41
N GLY A 150 -33.88 74.34 18.41
CA GLY A 150 -32.43 74.19 18.52
C GLY A 150 -32.00 72.78 18.93
N VAL A 151 -32.73 72.14 19.85
CA VAL A 151 -32.49 70.74 20.23
C VAL A 151 -32.73 69.81 19.04
N ARG A 152 -33.80 70.04 18.28
CA ARG A 152 -34.11 69.26 17.09
C ARG A 152 -32.98 69.34 16.07
N GLU A 153 -32.52 70.55 15.74
CA GLU A 153 -31.41 70.73 14.79
C GLU A 153 -30.13 70.01 15.27
N TYR A 154 -29.84 70.08 16.57
CA TYR A 154 -28.67 69.42 17.16
C TYR A 154 -28.78 67.89 17.06
N VAL A 155 -29.92 67.32 17.47
CA VAL A 155 -30.12 65.87 17.50
C VAL A 155 -30.29 65.30 16.09
N ASP A 156 -30.94 66.03 15.17
CA ASP A 156 -31.03 65.65 13.75
C ASP A 156 -29.64 65.56 13.11
N ALA A 157 -28.75 66.51 13.39
CA ALA A 157 -27.36 66.45 12.93
C ALA A 157 -26.54 65.35 13.62
N LEU A 158 -26.79 65.09 14.91
CA LEU A 158 -26.14 64.03 15.69
C LEU A 158 -26.53 62.62 15.23
N MET A 159 -27.82 62.43 14.90
CA MET A 159 -28.43 61.12 14.59
C MET A 159 -28.56 60.88 13.08
N ARG A 160 -27.87 61.68 12.25
CA ARG A 160 -27.97 61.62 10.79
C ARG A 160 -27.71 60.19 10.27
N PRO A 161 -28.57 59.62 9.39
CA PRO A 161 -28.32 58.31 8.81
C PRO A 161 -27.03 58.33 7.99
N GLY A 162 -26.07 57.45 8.32
CA GLY A 162 -24.83 57.32 7.57
C GLY A 162 -25.09 56.65 6.21
N ALA A 163 -24.69 57.28 5.11
CA ALA A 163 -24.91 56.75 3.76
C ALA A 163 -24.25 55.38 3.47
N HIS A 164 -23.32 54.94 4.32
CA HIS A 164 -22.51 53.73 4.12
C HIS A 164 -22.34 52.87 5.39
N THR A 165 -23.14 53.13 6.44
CA THR A 165 -23.02 52.39 7.71
C THR A 165 -24.28 51.55 7.91
N HIS A 166 -24.12 50.24 8.06
CA HIS A 166 -25.21 49.31 8.42
C HIS A 166 -25.67 49.43 9.89
N VAL A 167 -25.31 50.53 10.58
CA VAL A 167 -25.48 50.72 12.03
C VAL A 167 -26.31 51.96 12.28
N ALA A 168 -27.43 51.80 12.98
CA ALA A 168 -28.24 52.91 13.46
C ALA A 168 -27.79 53.31 14.87
N LEU A 169 -27.49 54.61 15.04
CA LEU A 169 -27.27 55.21 16.35
C LEU A 169 -28.54 55.06 17.20
N MET A 170 -28.41 54.62 18.45
CA MET A 170 -29.55 54.27 19.31
C MET A 170 -29.88 55.42 20.28
N LEU A 171 -30.86 56.26 19.95
CA LEU A 171 -31.31 57.33 20.86
C LEU A 171 -32.11 56.74 22.03
N ARG A 172 -31.69 56.98 23.28
CA ARG A 172 -32.39 56.46 24.48
C ARG A 172 -33.36 57.45 25.11
N GLY A 173 -33.26 58.73 24.79
CA GLY A 173 -34.11 59.78 25.33
C GLY A 173 -33.52 61.16 25.13
N LEU A 174 -34.10 62.17 25.76
CA LEU A 174 -33.63 63.54 25.82
C LEU A 174 -33.82 64.05 27.25
N PHE A 175 -32.73 64.42 27.92
CA PHE A 175 -32.76 64.78 29.33
C PHE A 175 -32.22 66.19 29.58
N PHE A 176 -32.58 66.79 30.70
CA PHE A 176 -32.25 68.17 31.05
C PHE A 176 -31.68 68.26 32.46
N THR A 177 -30.64 69.07 32.63
CA THR A 177 -30.02 69.32 33.93
C THR A 177 -29.44 70.74 33.99
N GLY A 178 -29.45 71.32 35.19
CA GLY A 178 -28.93 72.65 35.45
C GLY A 178 -28.53 72.79 36.92
N ASP A 179 -28.06 73.98 37.28
CA ASP A 179 -27.80 74.29 38.68
C ASP A 179 -29.10 74.58 39.44
N GLY A 180 -29.30 73.90 40.56
CA GLY A 180 -30.45 74.10 41.44
C GLY A 180 -30.22 75.14 42.54
N ASN A 181 -29.08 75.83 42.56
CA ASN A 181 -28.78 76.81 43.60
C ASN A 181 -29.58 78.10 43.44
N VAL A 182 -30.46 78.34 44.42
CA VAL A 182 -31.21 79.59 44.59
C VAL A 182 -30.24 80.68 45.04
N THR A 183 -29.69 81.44 44.09
CA THR A 183 -29.19 82.78 44.42
C THR A 183 -30.39 83.71 44.41
N SER A 184 -30.73 84.23 45.59
CA SER A 184 -31.81 85.19 45.84
C SER A 184 -31.90 86.26 44.75
N MET A 185 -33.09 86.42 44.18
CA MET A 185 -33.51 87.63 43.47
C MET A 185 -33.12 88.87 44.29
N GLN A 186 -32.25 89.70 43.73
CA GLN A 186 -32.24 91.13 44.01
C GLN A 186 -32.54 91.86 42.71
N THR A 187 -33.74 92.41 42.66
CA THR A 187 -34.16 93.47 41.76
C THR A 187 -33.28 94.71 41.96
N GLY A 188 -32.66 95.16 40.88
CA GLY A 188 -31.99 96.46 40.76
C GLY A 188 -32.04 96.88 39.29
N PRO A 189 -32.38 98.14 38.97
CA PRO A 189 -32.89 98.51 37.65
C PRO A 189 -31.79 98.56 36.57
N VAL A 190 -32.24 98.26 35.35
CA VAL A 190 -31.49 98.38 34.10
C VAL A 190 -30.97 99.82 33.92
N SER A 191 -29.67 99.97 33.72
CA SER A 191 -29.12 101.16 33.05
C SER A 191 -27.84 100.86 32.28
N ALA A 192 -27.85 101.33 31.04
CA ALA A 192 -26.75 101.58 30.11
C ALA A 192 -26.10 100.39 29.38
N ALA A 193 -26.41 100.35 28.09
CA ALA A 193 -25.59 99.78 27.04
C ALA A 193 -24.29 100.58 26.81
N GLN A 194 -23.35 99.89 26.16
CA GLN A 194 -22.28 100.39 25.27
C GLN A 194 -20.85 100.65 25.81
N GLU A 195 -19.90 100.14 25.02
CA GLU A 195 -18.44 100.37 24.92
C GLU A 195 -17.53 99.54 25.86
N ILE A 196 -16.90 98.42 25.43
CA ILE A 196 -15.91 98.13 24.36
C ILE A 196 -14.43 98.28 24.84
N ILE A 197 -13.67 97.20 24.58
CA ILE A 197 -12.19 96.97 24.54
C ILE A 197 -11.45 96.69 25.85
N SER A 198 -11.08 95.42 26.09
CA SER A 198 -9.70 94.92 25.89
C SER A 198 -9.54 93.47 26.39
N GLY A 199 -8.93 92.60 25.57
CA GLY A 199 -8.51 91.26 25.97
C GLY A 199 -8.86 90.17 24.97
N GLU A 200 -8.13 90.13 23.86
CA GLU A 200 -8.04 89.00 22.94
C GLU A 200 -7.67 87.72 23.70
N GLU A 201 -8.36 86.61 23.42
CA GLU A 201 -7.66 85.37 23.06
C GLU A 201 -8.58 84.43 22.26
N MET A 202 -8.21 84.33 20.99
CA MET A 202 -8.78 83.49 19.95
C MET A 202 -8.20 82.08 20.09
N PHE A 203 -9.01 81.07 20.42
CA PHE A 203 -8.63 79.67 20.19
C PHE A 203 -9.30 79.16 18.91
N ALA A 204 -8.57 79.35 17.81
CA ALA A 204 -8.80 78.72 16.53
C ALA A 204 -8.70 77.20 16.64
N ILE A 205 -9.58 76.49 15.92
CA ILE A 205 -9.49 75.06 15.69
C ILE A 205 -8.68 74.86 14.41
N GLU A 206 -7.43 74.41 14.53
CA GLU A 206 -6.64 73.95 13.38
C GLU A 206 -6.94 72.48 13.02
N PRO A 207 -6.88 72.11 11.73
CA PRO A 207 -7.03 70.74 11.28
C PRO A 207 -5.67 70.02 11.28
N ILE A 208 -5.57 68.86 11.93
CA ILE A 208 -4.37 68.02 11.82
C ILE A 208 -4.59 66.97 10.71
N ALA A 209 -3.91 67.18 9.59
CA ALA A 209 -3.67 66.18 8.57
C ALA A 209 -2.33 65.44 8.82
N ALA A 210 -2.38 64.12 8.59
CA ALA A 210 -1.31 63.17 8.25
C ALA A 210 0.16 63.49 8.64
N ALA A 211 0.69 62.76 9.63
CA ALA A 211 1.99 62.06 9.56
C ALA A 211 2.14 61.19 10.81
N GLY A 212 2.68 59.98 10.65
CA GLY A 212 2.81 59.01 11.72
C GLY A 212 3.91 59.34 12.72
N GLU A 213 3.61 59.19 14.00
CA GLU A 213 4.57 58.76 15.01
C GLU A 213 3.83 58.22 16.24
N MET A 214 4.40 57.18 16.84
CA MET A 214 3.86 56.45 17.99
C MET A 214 3.66 57.37 19.20
N ILE A 215 2.42 57.52 19.67
CA ILE A 215 2.16 58.04 21.02
C ILE A 215 2.11 56.85 21.97
N THR A 216 3.16 56.74 22.76
CA THR A 216 3.35 55.86 23.90
C THR A 216 2.23 56.05 24.93
N PHE A 217 1.61 54.94 25.34
CA PHE A 217 0.75 54.90 26.53
C PHE A 217 1.66 54.83 27.77
N SER A 218 1.77 55.93 28.51
CA SER A 218 2.34 55.88 29.86
C SER A 218 1.36 55.15 30.77
N THR A 219 1.81 53.98 31.23
CA THR A 219 1.23 53.21 32.33
C THR A 219 2.07 53.58 33.54
N ASP A 220 1.52 54.37 34.46
CA ASP A 220 2.02 54.42 35.84
C ASP A 220 0.82 54.27 36.77
N LEU A 221 0.69 53.05 37.28
CA LEU A 221 0.02 52.74 38.54
C LEU A 221 0.92 53.23 39.67
N ALA A 222 0.83 54.52 39.97
CA ALA A 222 1.21 55.09 41.24
C ALA A 222 0.06 56.01 41.64
N VAL A 223 -0.44 55.88 42.87
CA VAL A 223 -1.35 56.86 43.47
C VAL A 223 -0.51 58.08 43.80
N PRO A 224 -0.71 59.26 43.17
CA PRO A 224 -0.19 60.50 43.69
C PRO A 224 -1.33 61.23 44.39
N ASP A 225 -1.06 61.73 45.59
CA ASP A 225 -1.93 62.71 46.24
C ASP A 225 -2.35 63.78 45.22
N ALA A 226 -3.66 63.86 44.96
CA ALA A 226 -4.22 64.88 44.11
C ALA A 226 -3.91 66.24 44.76
N PRO A 227 -3.25 67.19 44.06
CA PRO A 227 -3.34 68.58 44.49
C PRO A 227 -4.81 68.96 44.38
N ALA A 228 -5.37 69.46 45.48
CA ALA A 228 -6.75 69.91 45.56
C ALA A 228 -7.09 70.76 44.32
N ALA A 229 -8.01 70.24 43.50
CA ALA A 229 -8.64 71.04 42.45
C ALA A 229 -9.23 72.30 43.11
N PRO A 230 -9.02 73.49 42.54
CA PRO A 230 -9.61 74.70 43.09
C PRO A 230 -11.12 74.49 43.19
N ALA A 231 -11.68 74.72 44.39
CA ALA A 231 -13.10 74.57 44.66
C ALA A 231 -13.91 75.34 43.61
N ALA A 232 -14.44 74.62 42.63
CA ALA A 232 -15.41 75.15 41.70
C ALA A 232 -16.61 75.58 42.56
N ARG A 233 -16.97 76.86 42.47
CA ARG A 233 -18.13 77.46 43.15
C ARG A 233 -19.32 76.49 43.11
N GLY A 234 -19.99 76.33 44.24
CA GLY A 234 -21.02 75.30 44.46
C GLY A 234 -22.10 75.30 43.38
N VAL A 235 -21.97 74.39 42.42
CA VAL A 235 -23.02 74.02 41.47
C VAL A 235 -23.59 72.71 41.97
N LYS A 236 -24.89 72.66 42.28
CA LYS A 236 -25.57 71.43 42.67
C LYS A 236 -26.43 70.97 41.49
N PRO A 237 -25.95 70.00 40.68
CA PRO A 237 -26.72 69.54 39.53
C PRO A 237 -27.99 68.85 40.03
N ILE A 238 -29.13 69.30 39.52
CA ILE A 238 -30.43 68.67 39.77
C ILE A 238 -30.84 67.79 38.58
N PHE A 239 -31.70 66.82 38.83
CA PHE A 239 -32.21 65.84 37.87
C PHE A 239 -31.18 64.83 37.33
N VAL A 240 -30.01 64.72 37.97
CA VAL A 240 -28.92 63.82 37.54
C VAL A 240 -28.96 62.48 38.25
N ARG A 241 -29.33 62.44 39.55
CA ARG A 241 -29.19 61.21 40.35
C ARG A 241 -30.02 60.06 39.80
N GLU A 242 -31.34 60.21 39.69
CA GLU A 242 -32.17 59.14 39.16
C GLU A 242 -31.93 58.87 37.68
N LEU A 243 -31.46 59.86 36.90
CA LEU A 243 -31.07 59.65 35.51
C LEU A 243 -29.94 58.62 35.40
N PHE A 244 -28.90 58.75 36.22
CA PHE A 244 -27.82 57.77 36.24
C PHE A 244 -28.25 56.46 36.89
N GLU A 245 -28.87 56.49 38.07
CA GLU A 245 -29.22 55.30 38.85
C GLU A 245 -30.30 54.44 38.20
N ARG A 246 -31.37 55.04 37.66
CA ARG A 246 -32.52 54.29 37.13
C ARG A 246 -32.49 54.09 35.62
N LYS A 247 -31.74 54.90 34.87
CA LYS A 247 -31.75 54.85 33.39
C LYS A 247 -30.38 54.50 32.79
N VAL A 248 -29.36 55.32 32.99
CA VAL A 248 -28.07 55.13 32.29
C VAL A 248 -27.34 53.88 32.78
N LEU A 249 -27.27 53.65 34.10
CA LEU A 249 -26.54 52.51 34.67
C LEU A 249 -27.33 51.19 34.64
N THR A 250 -28.66 51.24 34.67
CA THR A 250 -29.51 50.03 34.54
C THR A 250 -29.50 49.48 33.10
N GLU A 251 -29.29 50.34 32.11
CA GLU A 251 -29.20 49.97 30.70
C GLU A 251 -27.81 49.49 30.27
N TYR A 252 -26.99 49.07 31.24
CA TYR A 252 -25.65 48.51 31.03
C TYR A 252 -25.61 47.27 30.15
N ALA A 253 -26.72 46.75 29.59
CA ALA A 253 -26.85 45.55 28.75
C ALA A 253 -27.18 45.84 27.26
N VAL A 254 -27.46 47.09 26.90
CA VAL A 254 -28.15 47.44 25.65
C VAL A 254 -27.25 47.43 24.40
N GLY A 255 -25.93 47.65 24.52
CA GLY A 255 -25.01 47.62 23.39
C GLY A 255 -24.64 46.20 22.95
N TYR A 256 -24.67 45.93 21.63
CA TYR A 256 -24.40 44.60 21.07
C TYR A 256 -23.28 44.60 20.00
N PRO A 257 -22.50 43.51 19.88
CA PRO A 257 -21.40 43.40 18.91
C PRO A 257 -21.90 43.13 17.49
N PHE A 258 -21.15 43.61 16.49
CA PHE A 258 -21.45 43.43 15.07
C PHE A 258 -21.31 41.97 14.62
N THR A 259 -22.41 41.30 14.28
CA THR A 259 -22.40 39.95 13.69
C THR A 259 -22.53 40.02 12.17
N SER A 260 -21.45 40.31 11.46
CA SER A 260 -21.40 40.08 10.00
C SER A 260 -20.09 39.44 9.52
N ASN A 261 -19.67 38.34 10.14
CA ASN A 261 -18.63 37.49 9.57
C ASN A 261 -18.98 36.01 9.78
N LEU A 262 -19.33 35.32 8.69
CA LEU A 262 -19.51 33.85 8.67
C LEU A 262 -18.19 33.08 8.82
N LEU A 263 -17.05 33.76 8.64
CA LEU A 263 -15.71 33.20 8.83
C LEU A 263 -15.09 33.77 10.10
N SER A 264 -14.82 32.88 11.05
CA SER A 264 -14.23 33.28 12.32
C SER A 264 -12.81 33.83 12.09
N LYS A 265 -12.42 34.90 12.80
CA LYS A 265 -11.05 35.47 12.74
C LYS A 265 -10.01 34.62 13.48
N ASN A 266 -10.42 33.54 14.15
CA ASN A 266 -9.51 32.64 14.84
C ASN A 266 -8.85 31.71 13.82
N ARG A 267 -7.52 31.81 13.65
CA ARG A 267 -6.75 31.00 12.69
C ARG A 267 -7.01 29.50 12.83
N LEU A 268 -7.22 29.01 14.05
CA LEU A 268 -7.51 27.59 14.30
C LEU A 268 -8.90 27.18 13.78
N ILE A 269 -9.91 28.01 13.99
CA ILE A 269 -11.27 27.73 13.53
C ILE A 269 -11.37 27.93 12.01
N LEU A 270 -10.66 28.90 11.44
CA LEU A 270 -10.54 29.07 9.99
C LEU A 270 -9.88 27.87 9.32
N THR A 271 -8.80 27.32 9.90
CA THR A 271 -8.19 26.09 9.37
C THR A 271 -9.15 24.90 9.43
N ILE A 272 -9.96 24.79 10.48
CA ILE A 272 -10.98 23.73 10.60
C ILE A 272 -12.08 23.93 9.54
N GLN A 273 -12.58 25.16 9.36
CA GLN A 273 -13.60 25.46 8.36
C GLN A 273 -13.11 25.20 6.93
N ILE A 274 -11.88 25.61 6.60
CA ILE A 274 -11.26 25.33 5.29
C ILE A 274 -11.06 23.83 5.08
N ALA A 275 -10.60 23.10 6.10
CA ALA A 275 -10.45 21.65 6.04
C ALA A 275 -11.80 20.95 5.81
N CYS A 276 -12.87 21.35 6.52
CA CYS A 276 -14.22 20.83 6.31
C CYS A 276 -14.74 21.13 4.90
N ALA A 277 -14.54 22.36 4.40
CA ALA A 277 -14.96 22.73 3.05
C ALA A 277 -14.22 21.94 1.96
N LEU A 278 -12.90 21.72 2.12
CA LEU A 278 -12.12 20.89 1.21
C LEU A 278 -12.52 19.41 1.24
N ILE A 279 -12.87 18.87 2.41
CA ILE A 279 -13.40 17.49 2.53
C ILE A 279 -14.75 17.36 1.83
N ILE A 280 -15.65 18.33 1.99
CA ILE A 280 -16.96 18.33 1.31
C ILE A 280 -16.79 18.48 -0.20
N LEU A 281 -15.90 19.37 -0.65
CA LEU A 281 -15.60 19.56 -2.08
C LEU A 281 -14.96 18.31 -2.68
N GLY A 282 -14.02 17.69 -1.95
CA GLY A 282 -13.43 16.40 -2.30
C GLY A 282 -14.51 15.34 -2.45
N ALA A 283 -15.36 15.16 -1.45
CA ALA A 283 -16.45 14.18 -1.49
C ALA A 283 -17.42 14.43 -2.65
N ALA A 284 -17.77 15.70 -2.93
CA ALA A 284 -18.67 16.08 -4.02
C ALA A 284 -18.07 15.80 -5.42
N ILE A 285 -16.77 16.00 -5.60
CA ILE A 285 -16.05 15.68 -6.84
C ILE A 285 -15.77 14.17 -6.95
N GLY A 286 -15.46 13.52 -5.82
CA GLY A 286 -15.15 12.11 -5.72
C GLY A 286 -16.35 11.19 -5.93
N MET A 287 -17.54 11.59 -5.48
CA MET A 287 -18.79 10.82 -5.63
C MET A 287 -19.04 10.35 -7.08
N PRO A 288 -19.08 11.22 -8.11
CA PRO A 288 -19.34 10.79 -9.48
C PRO A 288 -18.22 9.98 -10.12
N LEU A 289 -16.96 10.14 -9.66
CA LEU A 289 -15.83 9.35 -10.15
C LEU A 289 -15.76 7.97 -9.50
N GLU A 290 -16.19 7.85 -8.24
CA GLU A 290 -16.20 6.58 -7.51
C GLU A 290 -17.51 5.79 -7.64
N THR A 291 -18.65 6.39 -8.01
CA THR A 291 -19.89 5.64 -8.32
C THR A 291 -19.66 4.59 -9.41
N GLY A 292 -18.97 4.95 -10.50
CA GLY A 292 -18.67 4.03 -11.60
C GLY A 292 -17.76 2.89 -11.15
N ARG A 293 -16.67 3.21 -10.46
CA ARG A 293 -15.72 2.22 -9.92
C ARG A 293 -16.39 1.27 -8.94
N LEU A 294 -17.21 1.78 -8.02
CA LEU A 294 -17.88 0.96 -7.01
C LEU A 294 -18.97 0.08 -7.63
N ALA A 295 -19.71 0.58 -8.63
CA ALA A 295 -20.75 -0.19 -9.33
C ALA A 295 -20.16 -1.33 -10.17
N ASP A 296 -19.00 -1.12 -10.80
CA ASP A 296 -18.32 -2.16 -11.56
C ASP A 296 -17.65 -3.18 -10.63
N ASN A 297 -17.00 -2.72 -9.55
CA ASN A 297 -16.44 -3.61 -8.52
C ASN A 297 -17.53 -4.41 -7.80
N SER A 298 -18.69 -3.82 -7.49
CA SER A 298 -19.80 -4.54 -6.86
C SER A 298 -20.41 -5.57 -7.80
N ARG A 299 -20.51 -5.26 -9.11
CA ARG A 299 -21.00 -6.23 -10.10
C ARG A 299 -20.01 -7.38 -10.32
N ALA A 300 -18.71 -7.11 -10.31
CA ALA A 300 -17.68 -8.13 -10.35
C ALA A 300 -17.73 -9.03 -9.12
N VAL A 301 -17.77 -8.45 -7.91
CA VAL A 301 -17.88 -9.20 -6.66
C VAL A 301 -19.19 -9.99 -6.56
N LEU A 302 -20.33 -9.44 -7.01
CA LEU A 302 -21.61 -10.18 -7.03
C LEU A 302 -21.60 -11.34 -8.03
N ARG A 303 -20.91 -11.21 -9.16
CA ARG A 303 -20.73 -12.31 -10.11
C ARG A 303 -19.88 -13.41 -9.47
N ASP A 304 -18.74 -13.04 -8.89
CA ASP A 304 -17.81 -13.99 -8.29
C ASP A 304 -18.43 -14.68 -7.06
N LEU A 305 -19.17 -13.96 -6.21
CA LEU A 305 -19.90 -14.54 -5.08
C LEU A 305 -21.01 -15.49 -5.52
N ARG A 306 -21.71 -15.22 -6.63
CA ARG A 306 -22.68 -16.18 -7.19
C ARG A 306 -22.00 -17.44 -7.69
N THR A 307 -20.84 -17.33 -8.37
CA THR A 307 -20.10 -18.53 -8.79
C THR A 307 -19.61 -19.34 -7.59
N VAL A 308 -19.23 -18.69 -6.49
CA VAL A 308 -18.86 -19.36 -5.24
C VAL A 308 -20.08 -20.02 -4.60
N ASP A 309 -21.23 -19.33 -4.54
CA ASP A 309 -22.48 -19.85 -3.98
C ASP A 309 -23.04 -21.03 -4.79
N ASP A 310 -23.02 -20.95 -6.13
CA ASP A 310 -23.43 -22.02 -7.04
C ASP A 310 -22.54 -23.26 -6.88
N ASN A 311 -21.21 -23.08 -6.80
CA ASN A 311 -20.27 -24.17 -6.55
C ASN A 311 -20.47 -24.79 -5.15
N LEU A 312 -20.75 -23.97 -4.13
CA LEU A 312 -21.05 -24.44 -2.76
C LEU A 312 -22.37 -25.19 -2.68
N ALA A 313 -23.39 -24.73 -3.39
CA ALA A 313 -24.69 -25.39 -3.48
C ALA A 313 -24.56 -26.77 -4.11
N GLN A 314 -23.79 -26.90 -5.20
CA GLN A 314 -23.49 -28.19 -5.84
C GLN A 314 -22.73 -29.16 -4.91
N VAL A 315 -21.78 -28.66 -4.13
CA VAL A 315 -21.05 -29.46 -3.12
C VAL A 315 -21.95 -29.86 -1.94
N ARG A 316 -22.95 -29.03 -1.59
CA ARG A 316 -23.85 -29.26 -0.45
C ARG A 316 -25.04 -30.17 -0.81
N GLU A 317 -25.52 -30.12 -2.04
CA GLU A 317 -26.61 -30.98 -2.54
C GLU A 317 -26.17 -32.42 -2.80
N GLY A 318 -24.90 -32.75 -2.57
CA GLY A 318 -24.42 -34.14 -2.69
C GLY A 318 -24.63 -34.68 -4.10
N ALA A 319 -24.47 -33.82 -5.12
CA ALA A 319 -24.36 -34.31 -6.48
C ALA A 319 -23.24 -35.36 -6.52
N ASP A 320 -23.49 -36.49 -7.18
CA ASP A 320 -22.56 -37.57 -7.53
C ASP A 320 -21.36 -37.02 -8.34
N ALA A 321 -20.57 -36.14 -7.74
CA ALA A 321 -19.27 -35.73 -8.24
C ALA A 321 -18.28 -36.83 -7.87
N ASP A 322 -18.50 -38.03 -8.41
CA ASP A 322 -17.65 -39.21 -8.25
C ASP A 322 -16.28 -39.04 -8.96
N THR A 323 -15.88 -37.80 -9.25
CA THR A 323 -14.66 -37.48 -9.98
C THR A 323 -13.88 -36.43 -9.21
N ASP A 324 -12.79 -36.84 -8.57
CA ASP A 324 -11.87 -35.96 -7.83
C ASP A 324 -11.36 -34.76 -8.67
N ALA A 325 -11.37 -34.88 -10.00
CA ALA A 325 -11.03 -33.81 -10.94
C ALA A 325 -12.00 -32.61 -10.91
N GLN A 326 -13.29 -32.83 -10.62
CA GLN A 326 -14.26 -31.74 -10.50
C GLN A 326 -14.02 -30.93 -9.21
N TYR A 327 -13.66 -31.60 -8.12
CA TYR A 327 -13.32 -30.93 -6.86
C TYR A 327 -12.05 -30.07 -6.96
N ASP A 328 -11.07 -30.48 -7.77
CA ASP A 328 -9.88 -29.66 -8.04
C ASP A 328 -10.25 -28.37 -8.82
N GLU A 329 -11.11 -28.49 -9.84
CA GLU A 329 -11.62 -27.34 -10.59
C GLU A 329 -12.44 -26.38 -9.69
N TYR A 330 -13.31 -26.90 -8.83
CA TYR A 330 -14.07 -26.09 -7.88
C TYR A 330 -13.17 -25.38 -6.86
N ALA A 331 -12.15 -26.05 -6.33
CA ALA A 331 -11.20 -25.44 -5.40
C ALA A 331 -10.34 -24.36 -6.07
N GLN A 332 -9.89 -24.58 -7.30
CA GLN A 332 -9.13 -23.60 -8.06
C GLN A 332 -9.96 -22.36 -8.38
N ASN A 333 -11.21 -22.55 -8.85
CA ASN A 333 -12.14 -21.45 -9.12
C ASN A 333 -12.50 -20.67 -7.85
N LEU A 334 -12.65 -21.38 -6.72
CA LEU A 334 -12.89 -20.76 -5.42
C LEU A 334 -11.68 -19.95 -4.94
N LEU A 335 -10.46 -20.49 -5.03
CA LEU A 335 -9.23 -19.77 -4.67
C LEU A 335 -9.03 -18.50 -5.53
N ASP A 336 -9.30 -18.59 -6.83
CA ASP A 336 -9.20 -17.46 -7.75
C ASP A 336 -10.29 -16.41 -7.49
N GLY A 337 -11.51 -16.83 -7.18
CA GLY A 337 -12.59 -15.94 -6.74
C GLY A 337 -12.25 -15.24 -5.41
N ILE A 338 -11.70 -15.98 -4.45
CA ILE A 338 -11.29 -15.45 -3.15
C ILE A 338 -10.20 -14.39 -3.31
N ALA A 339 -9.18 -14.66 -4.12
CA ALA A 339 -8.06 -13.76 -4.37
C ALA A 339 -8.50 -12.44 -5.03
N ARG A 340 -9.47 -12.50 -5.95
CA ARG A 340 -10.03 -11.31 -6.62
C ARG A 340 -10.88 -10.45 -5.67
N ILE A 341 -11.69 -11.09 -4.84
CA ILE A 341 -12.53 -10.40 -3.83
C ILE A 341 -11.65 -9.71 -2.78
N GLU A 342 -10.55 -10.34 -2.35
CA GLU A 342 -9.63 -9.76 -1.37
C GLU A 342 -8.86 -8.53 -1.91
N ASN A 343 -8.43 -8.57 -3.17
CA ASN A 343 -7.72 -7.44 -3.79
C ASN A 343 -8.65 -6.28 -4.15
N THR A 344 -9.97 -6.44 -4.03
CA THR A 344 -10.95 -5.39 -4.33
C THR A 344 -11.34 -4.66 -3.04
N SER A 345 -10.79 -3.46 -2.82
CA SER A 345 -11.20 -2.65 -1.67
C SER A 345 -12.60 -2.07 -1.90
N LEU A 346 -13.59 -2.57 -1.16
CA LEU A 346 -14.96 -2.02 -1.15
C LEU A 346 -15.09 -0.71 -0.33
N ARG A 347 -13.99 -0.25 0.28
CA ARG A 347 -13.92 1.04 0.98
C ARG A 347 -13.66 2.14 -0.04
N SER A 348 -14.62 3.03 -0.19
CA SER A 348 -14.54 4.22 -1.03
C SER A 348 -14.38 5.44 -0.12
N TRP A 349 -13.48 6.35 -0.44
CA TRP A 349 -13.31 7.58 0.36
C TRP A 349 -14.46 8.57 0.16
N ALA A 350 -15.23 8.44 -0.93
CA ALA A 350 -16.38 9.29 -1.23
C ALA A 350 -17.68 8.87 -0.49
N TYR A 351 -17.76 7.63 0.02
CA TYR A 351 -18.95 7.11 0.72
C TYR A 351 -18.65 6.76 2.18
N PRO A 352 -18.99 7.67 3.13
CA PRO A 352 -18.81 7.41 4.57
C PRO A 352 -19.57 6.18 5.09
N SER A 353 -20.69 5.82 4.46
CA SER A 353 -21.43 4.60 4.77
C SER A 353 -20.64 3.33 4.47
N SER A 354 -19.77 3.34 3.45
CA SER A 354 -18.88 2.22 3.11
C SER A 354 -17.74 2.03 4.11
N TRP A 355 -17.41 3.05 4.92
CA TRP A 355 -16.42 2.95 6.00
C TRP A 355 -16.97 2.20 7.21
N MET A 356 -18.29 2.28 7.42
CA MET A 356 -19.00 1.69 8.55
C MET A 356 -19.83 0.45 8.16
N SER A 357 -19.69 -0.05 6.93
CA SER A 357 -20.47 -1.20 6.46
C SER A 357 -19.98 -2.54 7.05
N PRO A 358 -20.87 -3.37 7.61
CA PRO A 358 -20.54 -4.71 8.10
C PRO A 358 -20.32 -5.74 6.98
N LEU A 359 -20.61 -5.39 5.71
CA LEU A 359 -20.51 -6.27 4.54
C LEU A 359 -19.12 -6.91 4.39
N HIS A 360 -18.05 -6.20 4.79
CA HIS A 360 -16.69 -6.72 4.76
C HIS A 360 -16.45 -7.86 5.78
N GLY A 361 -17.25 -7.91 6.85
CA GLY A 361 -17.27 -8.99 7.83
C GLY A 361 -18.12 -10.18 7.37
N GLU A 362 -19.29 -9.93 6.77
CA GLU A 362 -20.21 -10.97 6.30
C GLU A 362 -19.66 -11.74 5.09
N ILE A 363 -19.13 -11.04 4.06
CA ILE A 363 -18.46 -11.68 2.91
C ILE A 363 -17.31 -12.54 3.41
N ARG A 364 -16.57 -12.07 4.42
CA ARG A 364 -15.45 -12.80 5.00
C ARG A 364 -15.91 -14.06 5.75
N GLN A 365 -17.03 -14.01 6.46
CA GLN A 365 -17.57 -15.17 7.17
C GLN A 365 -18.11 -16.21 6.19
N ALA A 366 -18.74 -15.78 5.10
CA ALA A 366 -19.14 -16.66 4.00
C ALA A 366 -17.92 -17.32 3.32
N MET A 367 -16.82 -16.59 3.15
CA MET A 367 -15.58 -17.12 2.58
C MET A 367 -14.89 -18.12 3.51
N VAL A 368 -15.05 -17.99 4.83
CA VAL A 368 -14.57 -18.97 5.81
C VAL A 368 -15.36 -20.28 5.69
N VAL A 369 -16.69 -20.21 5.56
CA VAL A 369 -17.54 -21.39 5.33
C VAL A 369 -17.22 -22.04 3.97
N ALA A 370 -16.92 -21.25 2.95
CA ALA A 370 -16.52 -21.74 1.63
C ALA A 370 -15.16 -22.46 1.69
N PHE A 371 -14.18 -21.89 2.40
CA PHE A 371 -12.87 -22.50 2.59
C PHE A 371 -12.98 -23.84 3.32
N ASP A 372 -13.77 -23.88 4.41
CA ASP A 372 -13.99 -25.07 5.21
C ASP A 372 -14.68 -26.20 4.42
N SER A 373 -15.76 -25.89 3.72
CA SER A 373 -16.58 -26.91 3.04
C SER A 373 -16.01 -27.39 1.70
N VAL A 374 -15.23 -26.56 0.99
CA VAL A 374 -14.74 -26.87 -0.36
C VAL A 374 -13.24 -27.11 -0.38
N ILE A 375 -12.43 -26.25 0.24
CA ILE A 375 -10.97 -26.38 0.14
C ILE A 375 -10.48 -27.58 0.94
N LEU A 376 -10.98 -27.83 2.16
CA LEU A 376 -10.57 -29.02 2.92
C LEU A 376 -11.01 -30.32 2.24
N LYS A 377 -12.23 -30.38 1.70
CA LYS A 377 -12.71 -31.54 0.92
C LYS A 377 -11.90 -31.74 -0.35
N ALA A 378 -11.60 -30.67 -1.09
CA ALA A 378 -10.77 -30.74 -2.28
C ALA A 378 -9.32 -31.10 -1.95
N MET A 379 -8.77 -30.67 -0.80
CA MET A 379 -7.46 -31.11 -0.33
C MET A 379 -7.44 -32.61 -0.06
N ASN A 380 -8.49 -33.13 0.57
CA ASN A 380 -8.65 -34.57 0.78
C ASN A 380 -8.75 -35.30 -0.56
N ALA A 381 -9.68 -34.91 -1.44
CA ALA A 381 -9.83 -35.47 -2.78
C ALA A 381 -8.49 -35.45 -3.53
N GLN A 382 -7.78 -34.31 -3.54
CA GLN A 382 -6.49 -34.20 -4.20
C GLN A 382 -5.39 -35.07 -3.58
N LEU A 383 -5.43 -35.33 -2.27
CA LEU A 383 -4.53 -36.31 -1.63
C LEU A 383 -4.86 -37.73 -2.11
N HIS A 384 -6.14 -38.08 -2.24
CA HIS A 384 -6.58 -39.37 -2.80
C HIS A 384 -6.19 -39.48 -4.28
N THR A 385 -6.52 -38.47 -5.10
CA THR A 385 -6.07 -38.37 -6.50
C THR A 385 -4.58 -38.55 -6.60
N LYS A 386 -3.76 -37.83 -5.82
CA LYS A 386 -2.30 -37.97 -5.89
C LYS A 386 -1.81 -39.33 -5.39
N ALA A 387 -2.48 -39.97 -4.45
CA ALA A 387 -2.14 -41.32 -4.03
C ALA A 387 -2.42 -42.35 -5.13
N ASP A 388 -3.56 -42.21 -5.82
CA ASP A 388 -3.98 -43.09 -6.93
C ASP A 388 -3.20 -42.82 -8.22
N SER A 389 -3.01 -41.54 -8.53
CA SER A 389 -2.26 -41.00 -9.65
C SER A 389 -0.79 -40.80 -9.33
N LEU A 390 -0.19 -41.60 -8.45
CA LEU A 390 1.25 -41.87 -8.49
C LEU A 390 1.48 -42.87 -9.64
N PRO A 391 1.61 -42.45 -10.91
CA PRO A 391 1.51 -43.36 -12.04
C PRO A 391 2.94 -43.71 -12.50
N VAL A 392 3.22 -45.00 -12.59
CA VAL A 392 3.43 -45.75 -13.85
C VAL A 392 3.96 -45.01 -15.12
N GLU A 393 3.75 -43.70 -15.32
CA GLU A 393 4.20 -42.95 -16.52
C GLU A 393 5.72 -42.98 -16.74
N TRP A 394 6.51 -43.26 -15.70
CA TRP A 394 7.96 -43.46 -15.84
C TRP A 394 8.35 -44.77 -16.56
N PHE A 395 7.41 -45.66 -16.88
CA PHE A 395 7.72 -46.97 -17.50
C PHE A 395 8.19 -46.93 -18.96
N ARG A 396 8.40 -45.75 -19.56
CA ARG A 396 9.21 -45.64 -20.80
C ARG A 396 10.71 -45.75 -20.51
N ALA A 397 11.12 -46.70 -19.68
CA ALA A 397 12.52 -47.11 -19.65
C ALA A 397 12.87 -47.76 -20.99
N GLU A 398 14.11 -47.56 -21.45
CA GLU A 398 14.68 -48.39 -22.51
C GLU A 398 14.46 -49.88 -22.19
N PRO A 399 14.43 -50.76 -23.21
CA PRO A 399 14.44 -52.20 -22.99
C PRO A 399 15.49 -52.59 -21.94
N ILE A 400 15.11 -53.40 -20.95
CA ILE A 400 15.97 -53.74 -19.79
C ILE A 400 17.26 -54.45 -20.25
N ASP A 401 17.25 -55.05 -21.45
CA ASP A 401 18.37 -55.72 -22.11
C ASP A 401 19.33 -54.77 -22.86
N SER A 402 19.10 -53.45 -22.82
CA SER A 402 20.00 -52.46 -23.44
C SER A 402 21.40 -52.53 -22.81
N ALA A 403 22.39 -52.85 -23.65
CA ALA A 403 23.81 -52.84 -23.32
C ALA A 403 24.37 -51.40 -23.16
N SER A 404 23.57 -50.37 -23.47
CA SER A 404 23.97 -48.96 -23.41
C SER A 404 23.75 -48.33 -22.03
N ALA A 405 23.00 -48.98 -21.13
CA ALA A 405 22.66 -48.35 -19.87
C ALA A 405 23.87 -48.27 -18.90
N PRO A 406 23.88 -47.28 -17.99
CA PRO A 406 25.02 -47.00 -17.14
C PRO A 406 25.42 -48.21 -16.29
N LEU A 407 26.73 -48.44 -16.16
CA LEU A 407 27.26 -49.51 -15.32
C LEU A 407 27.16 -49.18 -13.81
N ALA A 408 26.94 -47.91 -13.45
CA ALA A 408 26.72 -47.47 -12.08
C ALA A 408 25.24 -47.63 -11.70
N ILE A 409 24.96 -48.35 -10.61
CA ILE A 409 23.59 -48.65 -10.14
C ILE A 409 22.78 -47.37 -9.91
N GLU A 410 23.38 -46.36 -9.29
CA GLU A 410 22.69 -45.11 -8.96
C GLU A 410 22.31 -44.28 -10.19
N ALA A 411 22.94 -44.56 -11.33
CA ALA A 411 22.67 -43.91 -12.60
C ALA A 411 21.71 -44.72 -13.49
N THR A 412 21.30 -45.94 -13.10
CA THR A 412 20.36 -46.70 -13.91
C THR A 412 18.98 -46.05 -13.89
N PRO A 413 18.27 -46.03 -15.03
CA PRO A 413 16.91 -45.50 -15.10
C PRO A 413 15.98 -46.13 -14.06
N GLU A 414 16.10 -47.43 -13.82
CA GLU A 414 15.27 -48.19 -12.89
C GLU A 414 15.53 -47.77 -11.44
N PHE A 415 16.78 -47.54 -11.06
CA PHE A 415 17.10 -47.06 -9.71
C PHE A 415 16.55 -45.65 -9.48
N LEU A 416 16.71 -44.77 -10.48
CA LEU A 416 16.16 -43.42 -10.44
C LEU A 416 14.63 -43.43 -10.33
N GLN A 417 13.96 -44.34 -11.02
CA GLN A 417 12.50 -44.52 -10.91
C GLN A 417 12.08 -44.92 -9.50
N VAL A 418 12.74 -45.91 -8.91
CA VAL A 418 12.42 -46.35 -7.54
C VAL A 418 12.70 -45.22 -6.55
N ARG A 419 13.78 -44.45 -6.73
CA ARG A 419 14.12 -43.31 -5.88
C ARG A 419 13.09 -42.20 -5.97
N ASN A 420 12.74 -41.79 -7.19
CA ASN A 420 11.74 -40.74 -7.40
C ASN A 420 10.38 -41.16 -6.82
N TYR A 421 9.99 -42.44 -7.01
CA TYR A 421 8.78 -42.98 -6.40
C TYR A 421 8.82 -42.93 -4.87
N ALA A 422 9.92 -43.35 -4.24
CA ALA A 422 10.07 -43.27 -2.79
C ALA A 422 10.05 -41.82 -2.27
N ASP A 423 10.66 -40.88 -2.98
CA ASP A 423 10.66 -39.46 -2.66
C ASP A 423 9.26 -38.84 -2.77
N ASP A 424 8.51 -39.18 -3.83
CA ASP A 424 7.14 -38.73 -4.05
C ASP A 424 6.19 -39.28 -2.98
N LEU A 425 6.35 -40.56 -2.62
CA LEU A 425 5.61 -41.20 -1.53
C LEU A 425 5.85 -40.51 -0.19
N LYS A 426 7.12 -40.20 0.12
CA LYS A 426 7.52 -39.48 1.33
C LYS A 426 7.00 -38.04 1.34
N ARG A 427 6.91 -37.40 0.17
CA ARG A 427 6.29 -36.08 0.03
C ARG A 427 4.79 -36.14 0.30
N LEU A 428 4.10 -37.11 -0.28
CA LEU A 428 2.67 -37.34 -0.09
C LEU A 428 2.35 -37.69 1.37
N GLU A 429 3.15 -38.54 2.01
CA GLU A 429 3.00 -38.90 3.42
C GLU A 429 3.12 -37.66 4.32
N ARG A 430 4.09 -36.77 4.07
CA ARG A 430 4.21 -35.51 4.80
C ARG A 430 2.97 -34.64 4.63
N LEU A 431 2.45 -34.50 3.41
CA LEU A 431 1.23 -33.72 3.14
C LEU A 431 0.00 -34.34 3.81
N ALA A 432 -0.18 -35.66 3.73
CA ALA A 432 -1.28 -36.36 4.40
C ALA A 432 -1.21 -36.25 5.93
N ILE A 433 -0.03 -36.40 6.52
CA ILE A 433 0.18 -36.20 7.97
C ILE A 433 -0.12 -34.76 8.36
N MET A 434 0.35 -33.77 7.59
CA MET A 434 0.06 -32.36 7.84
C MET A 434 -1.45 -32.07 7.76
N TYR A 435 -2.13 -32.61 6.76
CA TYR A 435 -3.59 -32.51 6.62
C TYR A 435 -4.32 -33.12 7.82
N ASN A 436 -3.98 -34.35 8.22
CA ASN A 436 -4.60 -34.99 9.39
C ASN A 436 -4.29 -34.26 10.71
N ARG A 437 -3.15 -33.54 10.79
CA ARG A 437 -2.77 -32.70 11.96
C ARG A 437 -3.47 -31.34 12.01
N LEU A 438 -4.12 -30.88 10.94
CA LEU A 438 -4.91 -29.63 10.96
C LEU A 438 -6.02 -29.66 12.02
N ARG A 439 -6.43 -30.86 12.46
CA ARG A 439 -7.37 -31.07 13.58
C ARG A 439 -6.76 -30.74 14.96
N ALA A 440 -5.46 -30.91 15.14
CA ALA A 440 -4.81 -30.99 16.44
C ALA A 440 -4.08 -29.71 16.87
N ASP A 441 -3.59 -28.91 15.93
CA ASP A 441 -2.81 -27.70 16.20
C ASP A 441 -3.32 -26.55 15.33
N GLU A 442 -3.64 -25.42 15.95
CA GLU A 442 -4.15 -24.18 15.35
C GLU A 442 -3.12 -23.45 14.45
N GLN A 443 -2.28 -24.19 13.70
CA GLN A 443 -1.16 -23.65 12.94
C GLN A 443 -1.52 -23.46 11.46
N ILE A 444 -2.00 -22.27 11.16
CA ILE A 444 -2.41 -21.80 9.83
C ILE A 444 -1.23 -21.73 8.84
N GLU A 445 0.02 -21.67 9.33
CA GLU A 445 1.24 -21.76 8.51
C GLU A 445 1.34 -23.10 7.75
N ASN A 446 0.78 -24.17 8.31
CA ASN A 446 0.74 -25.48 7.67
C ASN A 446 -0.26 -25.54 6.51
N VAL A 447 -1.30 -24.70 6.51
CA VAL A 447 -2.34 -24.69 5.47
C VAL A 447 -1.81 -24.11 4.15
N ASP A 448 -1.01 -23.03 4.18
CA ASP A 448 -0.38 -22.48 2.97
C ASP A 448 0.57 -23.48 2.34
N THR A 449 1.37 -24.17 3.16
CA THR A 449 2.29 -25.22 2.68
C THR A 449 1.53 -26.38 2.03
N LEU A 450 0.39 -26.78 2.61
CA LEU A 450 -0.47 -27.84 2.06
C LEU A 450 -1.11 -27.41 0.73
N VAL A 451 -1.70 -26.22 0.66
CA VAL A 451 -2.34 -25.72 -0.56
C VAL A 451 -1.31 -25.56 -1.68
N ARG A 452 -0.12 -25.04 -1.38
CA ARG A 452 1.01 -25.00 -2.35
C ARG A 452 1.46 -26.39 -2.79
N GLY A 453 1.55 -27.34 -1.85
CA GLY A 453 1.99 -28.70 -2.14
C GLY A 453 1.01 -29.51 -2.99
N LEU A 454 -0.30 -29.32 -2.77
CA LEU A 454 -1.36 -30.04 -3.44
C LEU A 454 -1.74 -29.39 -4.78
N PHE A 455 -1.98 -28.08 -4.78
CA PHE A 455 -2.52 -27.33 -5.92
C PHE A 455 -1.47 -26.49 -6.66
N GLY A 456 -0.23 -26.42 -6.17
CA GLY A 456 0.84 -25.66 -6.84
C GLY A 456 0.71 -24.14 -6.76
N ARG A 457 -0.22 -23.60 -5.95
CA ARG A 457 -0.46 -22.16 -5.79
C ARG A 457 -0.41 -21.70 -4.32
N PRO A 458 0.09 -20.49 -4.05
CA PRO A 458 0.08 -19.91 -2.71
C PRO A 458 -1.31 -19.43 -2.31
N LEU A 459 -1.60 -19.45 -1.00
CA LEU A 459 -2.78 -18.76 -0.48
C LEU A 459 -2.61 -17.23 -0.62
N PRO A 460 -3.71 -16.48 -0.83
CA PRO A 460 -3.67 -15.01 -0.84
C PRO A 460 -3.08 -14.42 0.46
N GLU A 461 -2.22 -13.41 0.35
CA GLU A 461 -1.47 -12.88 1.51
C GLU A 461 -2.37 -12.26 2.60
N GLY A 462 -3.49 -11.65 2.21
CA GLY A 462 -4.39 -11.01 3.17
C GLY A 462 -5.19 -12.05 3.99
N PHE A 463 -5.50 -13.19 3.38
CA PHE A 463 -6.03 -14.38 4.06
C PHE A 463 -5.04 -14.89 5.11
N ILE A 464 -3.76 -15.09 4.77
CA ILE A 464 -2.72 -15.57 5.70
C ILE A 464 -2.53 -14.61 6.89
N LYS A 465 -2.57 -13.30 6.66
CA LYS A 465 -2.41 -12.28 7.73
C LYS A 465 -3.56 -12.28 8.73
N LYS A 466 -4.78 -12.66 8.33
CA LYS A 466 -5.99 -12.58 9.17
C LYS A 466 -6.46 -13.93 9.70
N ALA A 467 -6.23 -15.01 8.96
CA ALA A 467 -6.40 -16.36 9.43
C ALA A 467 -5.58 -16.55 10.73
N ARG A 468 -4.34 -16.02 10.80
CA ARG A 468 -3.49 -15.99 12.02
C ARG A 468 -4.17 -15.49 13.31
N TYR A 469 -5.24 -14.70 13.22
CA TYR A 469 -5.97 -14.16 14.37
C TYR A 469 -7.26 -14.92 14.72
N SER A 470 -7.68 -15.86 13.89
CA SER A 470 -8.94 -16.59 14.04
C SER A 470 -8.66 -18.08 14.23
N SER A 471 -8.27 -18.47 15.44
CA SER A 471 -8.10 -19.87 15.86
C SER A 471 -9.41 -20.69 15.82
N ARG A 472 -10.57 -20.01 15.84
CA ARG A 472 -11.91 -20.62 15.73
C ARG A 472 -12.25 -21.18 14.35
N ILE A 473 -11.38 -21.05 13.35
CA ILE A 473 -11.69 -21.42 11.95
C ILE A 473 -11.75 -22.94 11.71
N LEU A 474 -11.14 -23.77 12.57
CA LEU A 474 -10.97 -25.21 12.30
C LEU A 474 -11.64 -26.13 13.35
N SER A 475 -12.35 -25.58 14.34
CA SER A 475 -12.87 -26.38 15.46
C SER A 475 -14.27 -26.96 15.25
N ASP A 476 -15.09 -26.37 14.36
CA ASP A 476 -16.53 -26.68 14.27
C ASP A 476 -16.89 -27.76 13.23
N VAL A 477 -15.99 -28.11 12.32
CA VAL A 477 -16.19 -29.19 11.33
C VAL A 477 -14.96 -30.08 11.31
N SER A 478 -15.17 -31.37 11.55
CA SER A 478 -14.11 -32.38 11.48
C SER A 478 -13.99 -32.88 10.04
N PRO A 479 -12.97 -32.47 9.26
CA PRO A 479 -12.75 -33.01 7.94
C PRO A 479 -12.51 -34.51 8.00
N GLU A 480 -12.95 -35.23 6.98
CA GLU A 480 -12.69 -36.66 6.81
C GLU A 480 -11.18 -36.89 6.76
N GLN A 481 -10.68 -37.84 7.56
CA GLN A 481 -9.25 -38.11 7.67
C GLN A 481 -8.77 -38.82 6.42
N PHE A 482 -7.57 -38.47 5.95
CA PHE A 482 -6.93 -39.22 4.90
C PHE A 482 -6.55 -40.61 5.43
N ASP A 483 -7.13 -41.65 4.85
CA ASP A 483 -6.85 -43.05 5.19
C ASP A 483 -5.73 -43.60 4.29
N PHE A 484 -4.62 -43.98 4.91
CA PHE A 484 -3.49 -44.59 4.22
C PHE A 484 -3.78 -46.03 3.77
N GLU A 485 -4.73 -46.73 4.42
CA GLU A 485 -5.02 -48.15 4.13
C GLU A 485 -5.65 -48.34 2.74
N LEU A 486 -6.46 -47.37 2.29
CA LEU A 486 -7.16 -47.44 1.00
C LEU A 486 -6.18 -47.58 -0.17
N HIS A 487 -5.08 -46.82 -0.10
CA HIS A 487 -4.06 -46.71 -1.16
C HIS A 487 -2.92 -47.71 -1.00
N ARG A 488 -2.83 -48.37 0.17
CA ARG A 488 -1.67 -49.18 0.54
C ARG A 488 -1.42 -50.34 -0.42
N LYS A 489 -2.49 -51.01 -0.87
CA LYS A 489 -2.38 -52.15 -1.79
C LYS A 489 -1.78 -51.75 -3.14
N GLN A 490 -2.28 -50.68 -3.74
CA GLN A 490 -1.81 -50.19 -5.03
C GLN A 490 -0.36 -49.70 -4.95
N ALA A 491 -0.04 -48.89 -3.93
CA ALA A 491 1.33 -48.42 -3.71
C ALA A 491 2.32 -49.57 -3.49
N THR A 492 1.92 -50.59 -2.72
CA THR A 492 2.73 -51.80 -2.51
C THR A 492 2.96 -52.57 -3.80
N GLN A 493 1.94 -52.73 -4.65
CA GLN A 493 2.09 -53.41 -5.94
C GLN A 493 3.04 -52.65 -6.87
N THR A 494 2.92 -51.32 -6.93
CA THR A 494 3.82 -50.46 -7.73
C THR A 494 5.26 -50.54 -7.21
N ALA A 495 5.46 -50.46 -5.90
CA ALA A 495 6.76 -50.62 -5.27
C ALA A 495 7.39 -51.99 -5.58
N ARG A 496 6.62 -53.08 -5.44
CA ARG A 496 7.08 -54.44 -5.78
C ARG A 496 7.45 -54.57 -7.25
N HIS A 497 6.66 -53.99 -8.15
CA HIS A 497 6.95 -54.00 -9.58
C HIS A 497 8.26 -53.26 -9.92
N LEU A 498 8.42 -52.03 -9.41
CA LEU A 498 9.62 -51.22 -9.61
C LEU A 498 10.87 -51.90 -9.03
N LEU A 499 10.76 -52.45 -7.82
CA LEU A 499 11.84 -53.19 -7.19
C LEU A 499 12.16 -54.48 -7.94
N ASN A 500 11.18 -55.22 -8.47
CA ASN A 500 11.46 -56.39 -9.30
C ASN A 500 12.17 -56.00 -10.61
N ARG A 501 11.75 -54.91 -11.28
CA ARG A 501 12.47 -54.40 -12.47
C ARG A 501 13.90 -53.99 -12.15
N LEU A 502 14.11 -53.31 -11.02
CA LEU A 502 15.45 -53.00 -10.54
C LEU A 502 16.25 -54.29 -10.29
N ASN A 503 15.64 -55.30 -9.67
CA ASN A 503 16.26 -56.60 -9.43
C ASN A 503 16.64 -57.30 -10.75
N GLU A 504 15.78 -57.26 -11.76
CA GLU A 504 16.07 -57.78 -13.11
C GLU A 504 17.24 -57.03 -13.75
N ARG A 505 17.26 -55.70 -13.70
CA ARG A 505 18.38 -54.90 -14.24
C ARG A 505 19.69 -55.14 -13.50
N LEU A 506 19.64 -55.33 -12.19
CA LEU A 506 20.83 -55.54 -11.36
C LEU A 506 21.48 -56.91 -11.56
N PHE A 507 20.68 -57.96 -11.75
CA PHE A 507 21.20 -59.33 -11.73
C PHE A 507 21.00 -60.07 -13.06
N THR A 508 19.80 -60.04 -13.64
CA THR A 508 19.48 -60.79 -14.86
C THR A 508 20.05 -60.11 -16.11
N TYR A 509 19.82 -58.80 -16.24
CA TYR A 509 20.32 -57.97 -17.34
C TYR A 509 21.42 -57.03 -16.85
N ASN A 510 22.33 -57.60 -16.05
CA ASN A 510 23.40 -56.83 -15.44
C ASN A 510 24.25 -56.13 -16.52
N PRO A 511 24.46 -54.80 -16.43
CA PRO A 511 25.18 -54.06 -17.45
C PRO A 511 26.62 -54.56 -17.68
N LEU A 512 27.28 -55.06 -16.63
CA LEU A 512 28.62 -55.62 -16.73
C LEU A 512 28.61 -56.98 -17.43
N LEU A 513 27.63 -57.85 -17.15
CA LEU A 513 27.47 -59.12 -17.86
C LEU A 513 27.18 -58.90 -19.34
N LEU A 514 26.27 -57.97 -19.68
CA LEU A 514 25.98 -57.59 -21.07
C LEU A 514 27.21 -57.01 -21.77
N ALA A 515 27.99 -56.17 -21.08
CA ALA A 515 29.26 -55.66 -21.60
C ALA A 515 30.29 -56.77 -21.85
N VAL A 516 30.39 -57.76 -20.95
CA VAL A 516 31.26 -58.93 -21.11
C VAL A 516 30.84 -59.75 -22.33
N ARG A 517 29.54 -60.06 -22.47
CA ARG A 517 29.01 -60.78 -23.64
C ARG A 517 29.28 -60.03 -24.95
N ARG A 518 29.04 -58.71 -24.98
CA ARG A 518 29.35 -57.86 -26.13
C ARG A 518 30.84 -57.88 -26.49
N ILE A 519 31.73 -57.91 -25.49
CA ILE A 519 33.18 -58.06 -25.72
C ILE A 519 33.47 -59.43 -26.34
N ILE A 520 32.91 -60.52 -25.81
CA ILE A 520 33.08 -61.88 -26.35
C ILE A 520 32.60 -61.94 -27.80
N ASP A 521 31.37 -61.50 -28.07
CA ASP A 521 30.75 -61.52 -29.40
C ASP A 521 31.59 -60.74 -30.42
N ASN A 522 32.04 -59.52 -30.07
CA ASN A 522 32.88 -58.71 -30.94
C ASN A 522 34.26 -59.34 -31.17
N VAL A 523 34.86 -59.92 -30.14
CA VAL A 523 36.16 -60.59 -30.22
C VAL A 523 36.09 -61.83 -31.10
N GLU A 524 35.07 -62.66 -30.93
CA GLU A 524 34.87 -63.88 -31.70
C GLU A 524 34.50 -63.59 -33.14
N THR A 525 33.66 -62.57 -33.37
CA THR A 525 33.35 -62.08 -34.72
C THR A 525 34.61 -61.57 -35.43
N LEU A 526 35.48 -60.82 -34.74
CA LEU A 526 36.74 -60.35 -35.29
C LEU A 526 37.72 -61.50 -35.55
N ALA A 527 37.80 -62.48 -34.66
CA ALA A 527 38.68 -63.65 -34.82
C ALA A 527 38.22 -64.58 -35.95
N GLY A 528 36.91 -64.73 -36.16
CA GLY A 528 36.32 -65.60 -37.18
C GLY A 528 36.36 -65.04 -38.60
N GLN A 529 36.69 -63.75 -38.80
CA GLN A 529 36.76 -63.15 -40.12
C GLN A 529 37.94 -63.69 -40.96
N GLN A 530 37.63 -64.47 -42.01
CA GLN A 530 38.63 -65.07 -42.91
C GLN A 530 39.09 -64.17 -44.08
N GLY A 531 38.88 -62.85 -44.03
CA GLY A 531 39.24 -61.93 -45.12
C GLY A 531 39.66 -60.54 -44.65
N ARG A 532 39.95 -59.64 -45.61
CA ARG A 532 40.12 -58.21 -45.32
C ARG A 532 38.81 -57.68 -44.72
N GLY A 533 38.80 -57.45 -43.41
CA GLY A 533 37.69 -56.78 -42.74
C GLY A 533 37.51 -55.37 -43.31
N GLY A 534 36.25 -54.94 -43.45
CA GLY A 534 35.93 -53.56 -43.84
C GLY A 534 35.99 -52.59 -42.65
N PHE A 535 35.50 -51.37 -42.85
CA PHE A 535 35.44 -50.35 -41.79
C PHE A 535 34.68 -50.83 -40.54
N ARG A 536 33.68 -51.71 -40.67
CA ARG A 536 32.97 -52.34 -39.54
C ARG A 536 33.89 -53.06 -38.55
N SER A 537 34.99 -53.66 -39.00
CA SER A 537 35.95 -54.32 -38.11
C SER A 537 36.76 -53.29 -37.30
N VAL A 538 36.98 -52.09 -37.86
CA VAL A 538 37.54 -50.94 -37.14
C VAL A 538 36.56 -50.45 -36.06
N GLU A 539 35.27 -50.32 -36.41
CA GLU A 539 34.23 -49.95 -35.45
C GLU A 539 34.13 -50.96 -34.29
N MET A 540 34.09 -52.26 -34.59
CA MET A 540 34.06 -53.32 -33.56
C MET A 540 35.26 -53.25 -32.62
N MET A 541 36.46 -53.00 -33.14
CA MET A 541 37.65 -52.90 -32.31
C MET A 541 37.61 -51.70 -31.37
N PHE A 542 37.15 -50.54 -31.85
CA PHE A 542 36.94 -49.37 -30.99
C PHE A 542 35.78 -49.56 -30.01
N ASP A 543 34.74 -50.29 -30.40
CA ASP A 543 33.62 -50.65 -29.53
C ASP A 543 34.09 -51.54 -28.36
N ILE A 544 34.97 -52.52 -28.63
CA ILE A 544 35.64 -53.30 -27.58
C ILE A 544 36.42 -52.38 -26.64
N GLN A 545 37.18 -51.43 -27.17
CA GLN A 545 37.95 -50.48 -26.35
C GLN A 545 37.04 -49.68 -25.42
N VAL A 546 36.00 -49.05 -25.98
CA VAL A 546 35.04 -48.21 -25.24
C VAL A 546 34.31 -49.03 -24.18
N THR A 547 33.89 -50.25 -24.52
CA THR A 547 33.19 -51.15 -23.59
C THR A 547 34.09 -51.58 -22.44
N ILE A 548 35.36 -51.93 -22.71
CA ILE A 548 36.33 -52.26 -21.66
C ILE A 548 36.65 -51.04 -20.79
N ASP A 549 36.83 -49.86 -21.38
CA ASP A 549 37.10 -48.62 -20.63
C ASP A 549 35.94 -48.29 -19.67
N ALA A 550 34.70 -48.36 -20.16
CA ALA A 550 33.51 -48.15 -19.35
C ALA A 550 33.40 -49.18 -18.22
N ALA A 551 33.61 -50.47 -18.53
CA ALA A 551 33.56 -51.54 -17.54
C ALA A 551 34.67 -51.41 -16.48
N LYS A 552 35.90 -51.07 -16.87
CA LYS A 552 37.02 -50.81 -15.95
C LYS A 552 36.70 -49.64 -15.01
N ALA A 553 36.17 -48.55 -15.55
CA ALA A 553 35.77 -47.39 -14.77
C ALA A 553 34.69 -47.76 -13.74
N ALA A 554 33.69 -48.55 -14.15
CA ALA A 554 32.63 -49.00 -13.27
C ALA A 554 33.14 -49.95 -12.16
N MET A 555 34.01 -50.91 -12.49
CA MET A 555 34.64 -51.83 -11.52
C MET A 555 35.47 -51.09 -10.45
N GLN A 556 35.95 -49.87 -10.74
CA GLN A 556 36.67 -49.03 -9.79
C GLN A 556 35.74 -48.20 -8.88
N GLN A 557 34.45 -48.09 -9.22
CA GLN A 557 33.49 -47.38 -8.39
C GLN A 557 33.09 -48.23 -7.18
N ARG A 558 32.95 -47.58 -6.01
CA ARG A 558 32.47 -48.23 -4.77
C ARG A 558 31.06 -48.81 -4.88
N THR A 559 30.29 -48.40 -5.87
CA THR A 559 28.92 -48.86 -6.13
C THR A 559 28.85 -50.34 -6.50
N LEU A 560 29.95 -50.95 -6.95
CA LEU A 560 30.04 -52.36 -7.34
C LEU A 560 30.74 -53.24 -6.28
N ASP A 561 31.08 -52.69 -5.11
CA ASP A 561 31.80 -53.42 -4.04
C ASP A 561 31.03 -54.66 -3.55
N TRP A 562 29.70 -54.64 -3.62
CA TRP A 562 28.84 -55.78 -3.25
C TRP A 562 29.03 -56.99 -4.15
N MET A 563 29.46 -56.82 -5.41
CA MET A 563 29.74 -57.95 -6.30
C MET A 563 30.97 -58.77 -5.91
N GLY A 564 31.85 -58.18 -5.09
CA GLY A 564 33.00 -58.87 -4.51
C GLY A 564 32.70 -59.69 -3.25
N GLN A 565 31.48 -59.58 -2.72
CA GLN A 565 31.10 -60.23 -1.47
C GLN A 565 30.65 -61.67 -1.71
N ASP A 566 30.68 -62.48 -0.65
CA ASP A 566 30.22 -63.86 -0.71
C ASP A 566 28.69 -63.97 -0.76
N ALA A 567 27.96 -62.95 -0.29
CA ALA A 567 26.52 -62.87 -0.36
C ALA A 567 26.09 -61.42 -0.65
N PHE A 568 24.94 -61.27 -1.30
CA PHE A 568 24.39 -59.94 -1.56
C PHE A 568 24.00 -59.22 -0.26
N ALA A 569 24.51 -58.01 -0.10
CA ALA A 569 24.10 -57.08 0.94
C ALA A 569 23.79 -55.72 0.30
N ALA A 570 22.58 -55.20 0.52
CA ALA A 570 22.24 -53.84 0.13
C ALA A 570 23.11 -52.85 0.94
N THR A 571 23.90 -52.03 0.26
CA THR A 571 24.77 -51.02 0.86
C THR A 571 24.56 -49.64 0.24
N GLY A 572 25.01 -48.57 0.90
CA GLY A 572 24.97 -47.21 0.35
C GLY A 572 23.54 -46.68 0.18
N GLU A 573 23.27 -46.05 -0.97
CA GLU A 573 21.96 -45.46 -1.29
C GLU A 573 20.85 -46.52 -1.42
N LEU A 574 21.14 -47.71 -1.96
CA LEU A 574 20.14 -48.79 -2.07
C LEU A 574 19.60 -49.21 -0.70
N ALA A 575 20.47 -49.30 0.31
CA ALA A 575 20.06 -49.64 1.68
C ALA A 575 19.18 -48.56 2.32
N ARG A 576 19.43 -47.27 2.00
CA ARG A 576 18.60 -46.16 2.48
C ARG A 576 17.25 -46.16 1.78
N LEU A 577 17.24 -46.34 0.46
CA LEU A 577 16.03 -46.39 -0.34
C LEU A 577 15.10 -47.53 0.10
N LEU A 578 15.64 -48.74 0.31
CA LEU A 578 14.85 -49.88 0.80
C LEU A 578 14.27 -49.59 2.20
N ARG A 579 15.02 -48.88 3.06
CA ARG A 579 14.56 -48.48 4.38
C ARG A 579 13.46 -47.41 4.31
N ASP A 580 13.58 -46.44 3.42
CA ASP A 580 12.58 -45.39 3.22
C ASP A 580 11.27 -45.97 2.68
N ILE A 581 11.36 -46.98 1.78
CA ILE A 581 10.20 -47.76 1.31
C ILE A 581 9.56 -48.56 2.45
N GLU A 582 10.36 -49.29 3.24
CA GLU A 582 9.85 -50.12 4.34
C GLU A 582 9.21 -49.30 5.47
N ASN A 583 9.69 -48.07 5.70
CA ASN A 583 9.17 -47.17 6.73
C ASN A 583 7.94 -46.36 6.28
N SER A 584 7.53 -46.47 5.01
CA SER A 584 6.39 -45.70 4.49
C SER A 584 5.05 -46.27 4.96
N ARG A 585 4.14 -45.40 5.38
CA ARG A 585 2.76 -45.78 5.76
C ARG A 585 1.90 -46.30 4.60
N PHE A 586 2.29 -45.98 3.38
CA PHE A 586 1.61 -46.40 2.15
C PHE A 586 2.05 -47.79 1.67
N ILE A 587 3.06 -48.41 2.28
CA ILE A 587 3.60 -49.69 1.80
C ILE A 587 3.40 -50.76 2.88
N GLU A 588 2.99 -51.95 2.45
CA GLU A 588 2.92 -53.12 3.33
C GLU A 588 4.33 -53.52 3.80
N ASN A 589 4.46 -53.86 5.08
CA ASN A 589 5.71 -54.37 5.63
C ASN A 589 6.19 -55.62 4.88
N GLY A 590 7.51 -55.76 4.72
CA GLY A 590 8.16 -56.93 4.13
C GLY A 590 8.48 -56.82 2.64
N VAL A 591 8.21 -55.68 1.99
CA VAL A 591 8.60 -55.43 0.59
C VAL A 591 10.12 -55.39 0.42
N ALA A 592 10.84 -54.71 1.34
CA ALA A 592 12.30 -54.69 1.27
C ALA A 592 12.90 -56.08 1.53
N LYS A 593 12.27 -56.86 2.42
CA LYS A 593 12.71 -58.22 2.74
C LYS A 593 12.57 -59.16 1.53
N THR A 594 11.42 -59.14 0.85
CA THR A 594 11.20 -59.94 -0.38
C THR A 594 12.19 -59.57 -1.48
N PHE A 595 12.46 -58.28 -1.69
CA PHE A 595 13.50 -57.83 -2.62
C PHE A 595 14.88 -58.41 -2.29
N ILE A 596 15.30 -58.36 -1.02
CA ILE A 596 16.62 -58.87 -0.59
C ILE A 596 16.71 -60.40 -0.76
N GLU A 597 15.63 -61.13 -0.46
CA GLU A 597 15.57 -62.58 -0.63
C GLU A 597 15.71 -62.98 -2.11
N ASP A 598 14.96 -62.33 -3.00
CA ASP A 598 15.06 -62.55 -4.45
C ASP A 598 16.45 -62.16 -4.99
N ALA A 599 16.99 -61.04 -4.52
CA ALA A 599 18.30 -60.53 -4.92
C ALA A 599 19.43 -61.50 -4.54
N ARG A 600 19.35 -62.20 -3.41
CA ARG A 600 20.36 -63.20 -3.01
C ARG A 600 20.44 -64.36 -4.00
N GLY A 601 19.30 -64.93 -4.38
CA GLY A 601 19.27 -66.03 -5.35
C GLY A 601 19.79 -65.61 -6.73
N ARG A 602 19.37 -64.43 -7.21
CA ARG A 602 19.84 -63.89 -8.50
C ARG A 602 21.31 -63.45 -8.46
N PHE A 603 21.82 -63.05 -7.29
CA PHE A 603 23.24 -62.72 -7.11
C PHE A 603 24.15 -63.92 -7.32
N ASP A 604 23.77 -65.07 -6.75
CA ASP A 604 24.52 -66.31 -6.92
C ASP A 604 24.53 -66.73 -8.41
N GLN A 605 23.39 -66.58 -9.11
CA GLN A 605 23.31 -66.82 -10.54
C GLN A 605 24.18 -65.85 -11.35
N LEU A 606 24.14 -64.54 -11.05
CA LEU A 606 24.99 -63.55 -11.72
C LEU A 606 26.48 -63.87 -11.54
N ARG A 607 26.90 -64.27 -10.34
CA ARG A 607 28.29 -64.68 -10.08
C ARG A 607 28.66 -65.92 -10.90
N PHE A 608 27.76 -66.89 -10.97
CA PHE A 608 27.96 -68.09 -11.79
C PHE A 608 28.12 -67.72 -13.27
N ASP A 609 27.22 -66.89 -13.80
CA ASP A 609 27.24 -66.46 -15.20
C ASP A 609 28.52 -65.68 -15.51
N LEU A 610 28.87 -64.66 -14.72
CA LEU A 610 30.09 -63.86 -14.92
C LEU A 610 31.39 -64.68 -14.88
N GLN A 611 31.46 -65.73 -14.04
CA GLN A 611 32.61 -66.64 -13.99
C GLN A 611 32.60 -67.70 -15.09
N GLY A 612 31.40 -68.04 -15.57
CA GLY A 612 31.16 -69.00 -16.65
C GLY A 612 31.42 -68.44 -18.04
N GLU A 613 31.22 -67.14 -18.26
CA GLU A 613 31.48 -66.48 -19.54
C GLU A 613 32.95 -66.63 -19.96
N ARG A 614 33.17 -67.24 -21.12
CA ARG A 614 34.49 -67.52 -21.70
C ARG A 614 34.45 -67.24 -23.19
N SER A 615 35.50 -66.62 -23.69
CA SER A 615 35.78 -66.54 -25.11
C SER A 615 36.71 -67.67 -25.53
N ASP A 616 36.48 -68.23 -26.70
CA ASP A 616 37.41 -69.22 -27.30
C ASP A 616 38.81 -68.63 -27.54
N VAL A 617 38.91 -67.31 -27.68
CA VAL A 617 40.15 -66.60 -28.01
C VAL A 617 40.86 -66.04 -26.77
N LEU A 618 40.10 -65.46 -25.83
CA LEU A 618 40.66 -64.80 -24.64
C LEU A 618 40.58 -65.67 -23.37
N GLY A 619 39.84 -66.78 -23.40
CA GLY A 619 39.52 -67.57 -22.22
C GLY A 619 38.53 -66.84 -21.32
N SER A 620 38.69 -66.99 -20.00
CA SER A 620 37.86 -66.27 -19.03
C SER A 620 38.09 -64.76 -19.12
N ILE A 621 37.00 -63.98 -19.13
CA ILE A 621 37.07 -62.52 -19.30
C ILE A 621 37.23 -61.79 -17.97
N VAL A 622 36.45 -62.18 -16.95
CA VAL A 622 36.41 -61.54 -15.64
C VAL A 622 36.87 -62.50 -14.55
N GLN A 623 37.73 -62.01 -13.66
CA GLN A 623 38.15 -62.72 -12.47
C GLN A 623 37.58 -62.03 -11.22
N ILE A 624 36.89 -62.82 -10.39
CA ILE A 624 36.40 -62.37 -9.07
C ILE A 624 37.42 -62.82 -8.01
N SER A 625 38.09 -61.85 -7.40
CA SER A 625 39.04 -62.03 -6.30
C SER A 625 38.36 -61.81 -4.95
N ARG A 626 38.73 -62.60 -3.94
CA ARG A 626 38.27 -62.42 -2.54
C ARG A 626 38.90 -61.21 -1.82
N ALA A 627 39.65 -60.38 -2.53
CA ALA A 627 40.27 -59.19 -1.94
C ALA A 627 39.21 -58.14 -1.57
N LYS A 628 39.35 -57.50 -0.40
CA LYS A 628 38.44 -56.43 0.09
C LYS A 628 38.41 -55.17 -0.80
N LYS A 629 39.32 -55.01 -1.76
CA LYS A 629 39.38 -53.90 -2.73
C LYS A 629 39.67 -54.45 -4.14
N ASN A 630 38.97 -53.93 -5.15
CA ASN A 630 39.04 -54.39 -6.54
C ASN A 630 38.80 -55.91 -6.66
N ALA A 631 37.67 -56.35 -6.11
CA ALA A 631 37.26 -57.75 -6.18
C ALA A 631 36.96 -58.18 -7.62
N LEU A 632 36.46 -57.29 -8.47
CA LEU A 632 36.28 -57.53 -9.91
C LEU A 632 37.46 -56.98 -10.69
N ARG A 633 38.09 -57.82 -11.51
CA ARG A 633 39.14 -57.42 -12.45
C ARG A 633 39.00 -58.18 -13.76
N PHE A 634 39.41 -57.56 -14.85
CA PHE A 634 39.61 -58.28 -16.10
C PHE A 634 40.83 -59.21 -16.01
N THR A 635 40.81 -60.29 -16.78
CA THR A 635 41.95 -61.22 -16.86
C THR A 635 43.11 -60.61 -17.67
N PRO A 636 44.36 -61.08 -17.46
CA PRO A 636 45.52 -60.54 -18.18
C PRO A 636 45.40 -60.53 -19.72
N PRO A 637 44.78 -61.52 -20.39
CA PRO A 637 44.54 -61.47 -21.84
C PRO A 637 43.67 -60.29 -22.27
N VAL A 638 42.63 -59.96 -21.51
CA VAL A 638 41.73 -58.82 -21.79
C VAL A 638 42.45 -57.49 -21.57
N ASP A 639 43.26 -57.38 -20.50
CA ASP A 639 44.09 -56.19 -20.26
C ASP A 639 45.14 -55.99 -21.36
N SER A 640 45.74 -57.08 -21.84
CA SER A 640 46.70 -57.05 -22.94
C SER A 640 46.04 -56.62 -24.25
N LEU A 641 44.86 -57.17 -24.55
CA LEU A 641 44.05 -56.76 -25.70
C LEU A 641 43.71 -55.27 -25.65
N HIS A 642 43.19 -54.80 -24.50
CA HIS A 642 42.85 -53.41 -24.30
C HIS A 642 44.04 -52.47 -24.51
N ALA A 643 45.19 -52.78 -23.90
CA ALA A 643 46.41 -52.00 -24.06
C ALA A 643 46.88 -51.97 -25.52
N ALA A 644 46.78 -53.10 -26.25
CA ALA A 644 47.15 -53.20 -27.65
C ALA A 644 46.22 -52.38 -28.56
N ILE A 645 44.90 -52.44 -28.33
CA ILE A 645 43.91 -51.63 -29.07
C ILE A 645 44.14 -50.14 -28.82
N VAL A 646 44.37 -49.72 -27.57
CA VAL A 646 44.67 -48.31 -27.24
C VAL A 646 45.93 -47.82 -27.95
N GLN A 647 46.98 -48.66 -28.01
CA GLN A 647 48.22 -48.31 -28.74
C GLN A 647 47.99 -48.21 -30.25
N LEU A 648 47.16 -49.08 -30.82
CA LEU A 648 46.80 -49.06 -32.24
C LEU A 648 45.94 -47.82 -32.58
N GLY A 649 44.93 -47.51 -31.76
CA GLY A 649 44.07 -46.34 -31.93
C GLY A 649 44.80 -44.99 -31.84
N ARG A 650 45.97 -44.93 -31.18
CA ARG A 650 46.81 -43.72 -31.14
C ARG A 650 47.57 -43.46 -32.44
N GLN A 651 47.72 -44.46 -33.31
CA GLN A 651 48.46 -44.31 -34.55
C GLN A 651 47.73 -43.37 -35.51
N LYS A 652 48.48 -42.52 -36.25
CA LYS A 652 47.91 -41.57 -37.21
C LYS A 652 47.02 -42.24 -38.27
N PHE A 653 47.36 -43.47 -38.68
CA PHE A 653 46.59 -44.23 -39.67
C PHE A 653 45.30 -44.86 -39.12
N MET A 654 44.99 -44.68 -37.83
CA MET A 654 43.75 -45.17 -37.19
C MET A 654 42.86 -44.02 -36.68
N GLN A 655 43.22 -42.75 -36.93
CA GLN A 655 42.51 -41.61 -36.36
C GLN A 655 41.19 -41.28 -37.08
N THR A 656 41.02 -41.72 -38.33
CA THR A 656 39.76 -41.53 -39.07
C THR A 656 38.70 -42.49 -38.55
N ARG A 657 37.58 -41.93 -38.04
CA ARG A 657 36.47 -42.67 -37.41
C ARG A 657 35.20 -42.73 -38.27
N THR A 658 35.32 -42.43 -39.56
CA THR A 658 34.21 -42.43 -40.50
C THR A 658 34.62 -43.19 -41.75
N GLU A 659 33.71 -44.00 -42.29
CA GLU A 659 33.95 -44.67 -43.57
C GLU A 659 34.05 -43.62 -44.67
N GLU A 660 35.28 -43.41 -45.15
CA GLU A 660 35.57 -42.54 -46.28
C GLU A 660 36.05 -43.40 -47.45
N THR A 661 35.38 -43.25 -48.58
CA THR A 661 35.87 -43.73 -49.88
C THR A 661 36.42 -42.54 -50.65
N VAL A 662 37.42 -42.78 -51.51
CA VAL A 662 37.98 -41.72 -52.35
C VAL A 662 36.87 -41.19 -53.27
N ARG A 663 36.58 -39.89 -53.16
CA ARG A 663 35.53 -39.25 -53.97
C ARG A 663 35.85 -39.39 -55.46
N THR A 664 34.95 -40.00 -56.20
CA THR A 664 35.06 -40.09 -57.66
C THR A 664 34.85 -38.70 -58.28
N LEU A 665 35.73 -38.33 -59.21
CA LEU A 665 35.67 -37.05 -59.92
C LEU A 665 34.45 -37.03 -60.85
N GLY A 666 33.39 -36.36 -60.45
CA GLY A 666 32.15 -36.22 -61.23
C GLY A 666 32.19 -35.06 -62.24
N SER A 667 32.01 -35.43 -63.52
CA SER A 667 31.71 -34.65 -64.74
C SER A 667 32.62 -33.49 -65.16
N ALA A 668 32.83 -33.41 -66.49
CA ALA A 668 33.67 -32.43 -67.17
C ALA A 668 33.24 -30.98 -66.85
N GLY A 669 34.24 -30.10 -66.64
CA GLY A 669 34.03 -28.65 -66.45
C GLY A 669 34.34 -28.09 -65.06
N LYS A 670 34.80 -28.90 -64.09
CA LYS A 670 35.20 -28.42 -62.75
C LYS A 670 36.72 -28.47 -62.56
N ALA A 671 37.29 -27.40 -62.00
CA ALA A 671 38.69 -27.36 -61.60
C ALA A 671 38.85 -28.09 -60.25
N VAL A 672 39.89 -28.92 -60.16
CA VAL A 672 40.24 -29.69 -58.96
C VAL A 672 41.59 -29.21 -58.48
N PHE A 673 41.62 -28.66 -57.26
CA PHE A 673 42.85 -28.25 -56.61
C PHE A 673 43.29 -29.33 -55.64
N TRP A 674 44.57 -29.68 -55.72
CA TRP A 674 45.21 -30.66 -54.85
C TRP A 674 46.11 -29.95 -53.83
N SER A 675 45.88 -30.20 -52.55
CA SER A 675 46.79 -29.77 -51.48
C SER A 675 47.99 -30.71 -51.40
N ALA A 676 49.18 -30.19 -51.74
CA ALA A 676 50.44 -30.95 -51.64
C ALA A 676 50.73 -31.41 -50.21
N GLY A 677 50.41 -30.60 -49.19
CA GLY A 677 50.65 -30.93 -47.78
C GLY A 677 49.79 -32.10 -47.27
N ALA A 678 48.52 -32.16 -47.66
CA ALA A 678 47.63 -33.25 -47.28
C ALA A 678 48.01 -34.59 -47.96
N LEU A 679 48.47 -34.52 -49.23
CA LEU A 679 49.01 -35.68 -49.95
C LEU A 679 50.35 -36.16 -49.37
N ASP A 680 51.21 -35.24 -48.91
CA ASP A 680 52.48 -35.60 -48.25
C ASP A 680 52.24 -36.32 -46.92
N GLU A 681 51.26 -35.88 -46.13
CA GLU A 681 50.84 -36.62 -44.92
C GLU A 681 50.24 -37.99 -45.25
N ALA A 682 49.45 -38.11 -46.33
CA ALA A 682 48.91 -39.41 -46.76
C ALA A 682 50.01 -40.42 -47.14
N LYS A 683 51.08 -39.96 -47.81
CA LYS A 683 52.24 -40.79 -48.19
C LYS A 683 53.01 -41.36 -47.00
N LYS A 684 52.99 -40.69 -45.84
CA LYS A 684 53.68 -41.14 -44.62
C LYS A 684 52.92 -42.27 -43.90
N LEU A 685 51.62 -42.43 -44.13
CA LEU A 685 50.79 -43.40 -43.40
C LEU A 685 51.19 -44.88 -43.62
N PRO A 686 51.51 -45.35 -44.85
CA PRO A 686 51.96 -46.72 -45.07
C PRO A 686 53.29 -47.05 -44.39
N ASP A 687 54.21 -46.08 -44.27
CA ASP A 687 55.49 -46.28 -43.60
C ASP A 687 55.31 -46.39 -42.08
N LEU A 688 54.41 -45.57 -41.52
CA LEU A 688 53.98 -45.68 -40.11
C LEU A 688 53.31 -47.04 -39.84
N PHE A 689 52.46 -47.51 -40.74
CA PHE A 689 51.85 -48.84 -40.64
C PHE A 689 52.90 -49.96 -40.70
N ARG A 690 53.85 -49.92 -41.64
CA ARG A 690 54.93 -50.92 -41.74
C ARG A 690 55.79 -50.96 -40.48
N THR A 691 56.13 -49.79 -39.94
CA THR A 691 56.89 -49.68 -38.69
C THR A 691 56.12 -50.27 -37.50
N TYR A 692 54.82 -49.96 -37.38
CA TYR A 692 53.99 -50.45 -36.28
C TYR A 692 53.71 -51.96 -36.37
N SER A 693 53.41 -52.47 -37.57
CA SER A 693 53.03 -53.87 -37.80
C SER A 693 54.14 -54.89 -37.53
N GLY A 694 55.41 -54.49 -37.64
CA GLY A 694 56.55 -55.38 -37.40
C GLY A 694 56.69 -55.87 -35.96
N GLU A 695 56.51 -55.00 -34.97
CA GLU A 695 56.71 -55.34 -33.55
C GLU A 695 55.41 -55.34 -32.73
N ALA A 696 54.48 -54.42 -33.01
CA ALA A 696 53.33 -54.19 -32.13
C ALA A 696 52.23 -55.25 -32.26
N MET A 697 52.17 -56.01 -33.36
CA MET A 697 51.17 -57.07 -33.56
C MET A 697 51.36 -58.24 -32.59
N THR A 698 52.58 -58.45 -32.10
CA THR A 698 52.89 -59.48 -31.10
C THR A 698 52.25 -59.22 -29.74
N LYS A 699 51.85 -57.96 -29.46
CA LYS A 699 51.17 -57.56 -28.22
C LYS A 699 49.70 -57.98 -28.19
N PHE A 700 49.09 -58.28 -29.34
CA PHE A 700 47.73 -58.83 -29.39
C PHE A 700 47.74 -60.31 -29.00
N PRO A 701 46.68 -60.80 -28.32
CA PRO A 701 46.49 -62.23 -28.08
C PRO A 701 46.57 -63.03 -29.38
N ARG A 702 47.17 -64.23 -29.33
CA ARG A 702 47.53 -65.02 -30.54
C ARG A 702 46.37 -65.19 -31.53
N GLY A 703 45.15 -65.46 -31.05
CA GLY A 703 43.97 -65.63 -31.91
C GLY A 703 43.48 -64.34 -32.59
N LEU A 704 43.92 -63.15 -32.15
CA LEU A 704 43.52 -61.86 -32.70
C LEU A 704 44.59 -61.17 -33.54
N GLN A 705 45.80 -61.71 -33.65
CA GLN A 705 46.90 -61.02 -34.35
C GLN A 705 46.58 -60.78 -35.84
N MET A 706 46.02 -61.79 -36.51
CA MET A 706 45.58 -61.68 -37.90
C MET A 706 44.42 -60.68 -38.05
N ALA A 707 43.43 -60.75 -37.17
CA ALA A 707 42.30 -59.83 -37.15
C ALA A 707 42.77 -58.38 -36.93
N ALA A 708 43.66 -58.15 -35.96
CA ALA A 708 44.24 -56.83 -35.68
C ALA A 708 45.03 -56.28 -36.87
N GLN A 709 45.77 -57.13 -37.60
CA GLN A 709 46.46 -56.71 -38.82
C GLN A 709 45.48 -56.29 -39.92
N ASN A 710 44.40 -57.05 -40.11
CA ASN A 710 43.34 -56.71 -41.07
C ASN A 710 42.62 -55.41 -40.70
N VAL A 711 42.33 -55.21 -39.42
CA VAL A 711 41.72 -53.97 -38.91
C VAL A 711 42.65 -52.77 -39.09
N ALA A 712 43.93 -52.92 -38.79
CA ALA A 712 44.92 -51.86 -38.99
C ALA A 712 45.07 -51.49 -40.47
N LEU A 713 44.96 -52.48 -41.37
CA LEU A 713 44.96 -52.26 -42.81
C LEU A 713 43.69 -51.53 -43.28
N ALA A 714 42.51 -51.93 -42.79
CA ALA A 714 41.26 -51.26 -43.08
C ALA A 714 41.28 -49.79 -42.61
N GLY A 715 41.77 -49.55 -41.40
CA GLY A 715 41.95 -48.19 -40.87
C GLY A 715 42.93 -47.35 -41.69
N LEU A 716 44.02 -47.95 -42.19
CA LEU A 716 44.94 -47.30 -43.12
C LEU A 716 44.23 -46.90 -44.42
N GLU A 717 43.46 -47.80 -45.03
CA GLU A 717 42.70 -47.53 -46.27
C GLU A 717 41.71 -46.38 -46.07
N THR A 718 40.93 -46.41 -44.99
CA THR A 718 39.98 -45.34 -44.66
C THR A 718 40.69 -44.01 -44.36
N SER A 719 41.80 -44.05 -43.63
CA SER A 719 42.57 -42.84 -43.32
C SER A 719 43.20 -42.25 -44.58
N MET A 720 43.77 -43.08 -45.46
CA MET A 720 44.29 -42.65 -46.75
C MET A 720 43.21 -42.01 -47.61
N ALA A 721 42.04 -42.65 -47.73
CA ALA A 721 40.90 -42.08 -48.43
C ALA A 721 40.50 -40.71 -47.85
N ALA A 722 40.50 -40.58 -46.52
CA ALA A 722 40.19 -39.31 -45.85
C ALA A 722 41.22 -38.20 -46.07
N PHE A 723 42.51 -38.53 -46.12
CA PHE A 723 43.53 -37.53 -46.48
C PHE A 723 43.47 -37.16 -47.96
N VAL A 724 43.18 -38.11 -48.86
CA VAL A 724 42.98 -37.84 -50.29
C VAL A 724 41.75 -36.96 -50.51
N ASN A 725 40.64 -37.25 -49.83
CA ASN A 725 39.43 -36.42 -49.86
C ASN A 725 39.68 -35.02 -49.32
N ARG A 726 40.44 -34.88 -48.22
CA ARG A 726 40.86 -33.57 -47.68
C ARG A 726 41.81 -32.82 -48.61
N ALA A 727 42.63 -33.54 -49.37
CA ALA A 727 43.53 -32.94 -50.34
C ALA A 727 42.79 -32.42 -51.59
N GLN A 728 41.60 -32.95 -51.86
CA GLN A 728 40.81 -32.63 -53.05
C GLN A 728 39.81 -31.50 -52.77
N ARG A 729 40.01 -30.33 -53.39
CA ARG A 729 39.04 -29.23 -53.40
C ARG A 729 38.46 -29.04 -54.80
N VAL A 730 37.14 -29.16 -54.94
CA VAL A 730 36.42 -28.98 -56.20
C VAL A 730 35.71 -27.63 -56.17
N GLU A 731 36.10 -26.68 -57.01
CA GLU A 731 35.38 -25.41 -57.16
C GLU A 731 34.28 -25.54 -58.22
N GLY A 732 33.06 -25.15 -57.84
CA GLY A 732 31.92 -25.05 -58.74
C GLY A 732 31.88 -23.67 -59.39
N ASN A 733 31.92 -23.64 -60.72
CA ASN A 733 31.59 -22.53 -61.64
C ASN A 733 31.64 -21.10 -61.08
N GLY A 734 32.69 -20.36 -61.44
CA GLY A 734 32.74 -18.91 -61.23
C GLY A 734 33.96 -18.16 -61.77
N GLY A 735 35.04 -18.84 -62.17
CA GLY A 735 36.22 -18.17 -62.74
C GLY A 735 36.74 -18.92 -63.95
N THR A 736 36.95 -18.20 -65.06
CA THR A 736 37.63 -18.74 -66.25
C THR A 736 39.07 -19.14 -65.90
N LEU A 737 39.64 -20.07 -66.66
CA LEU A 737 41.03 -20.56 -66.52
C LEU A 737 42.10 -19.43 -66.47
N GLU A 738 41.77 -18.22 -66.93
CA GLU A 738 42.64 -17.05 -66.88
C GLU A 738 42.76 -16.41 -65.48
N ASP A 739 41.71 -16.46 -64.65
CA ASP A 739 41.74 -15.90 -63.30
C ASP A 739 42.64 -16.71 -62.35
N VAL A 740 42.70 -18.03 -62.57
CA VAL A 740 43.57 -18.94 -61.81
C VAL A 740 45.04 -18.72 -62.14
N ARG A 741 45.38 -18.39 -63.40
CA ARG A 741 46.76 -18.14 -63.83
C ARG A 741 47.36 -16.86 -63.26
N ARG A 742 46.51 -15.90 -62.84
CA ARG A 742 46.94 -14.66 -62.15
C ARG A 742 47.22 -14.84 -60.66
N GLN A 743 46.63 -15.85 -60.01
CA GLN A 743 46.86 -16.11 -58.58
C GLN A 743 48.00 -17.11 -58.30
N THR A 744 48.50 -17.80 -59.32
CA THR A 744 49.57 -18.82 -59.18
C THR A 744 50.95 -18.38 -59.74
N GLN A 745 51.13 -17.11 -60.08
CA GLN A 745 52.45 -16.52 -60.33
C GLN A 745 53.06 -15.92 -59.07
#